data_AF-A0A8S4QGX2-F1
#
_entry.id   AF-A0A8S4QGX2-F1
#
_cell.length_a   1.000
_cell.length_b   1.000
_cell.length_c   1.000
_cell.angle_alpha   90.00
_cell.angle_beta   90.00
_cell.angle_gamma   90.00
#
_symmetry.space_group_name_H-M   'P 1'
#
loop_
_entity.id
_entity.type
_entity.pdbx_description
1 polymer ?
#
loop_
_entity_poly.entity_id
_entity_poly.type
_entity_poly.pdbx_seq_one_letter_code
_entity_poly.pdbx_strand_id
1 'polypeptide(L)'
;VNKELISEIPLLEDKAVSEIENAASLKDLEKVRLSYLGRKGVVKAYFDDLKNIDDAGEKRDLGAVINVLRNKIDQLITSKENELKDKEVKLKLQNEAVDITLPVRPERIGKIHPLSKVISEVKLIFAHMGFKAVDGPDIEDEFHVFDALNTPSHHPAREEQDTFYLRNKINDKRMVLRTHTSSVQIRTMEKTKTFPIKIVAAGRVYRNDFDATHTPMFHQIEGLYVNENVNMGQLKFTIHCFLSKFFGDKGLRIRFRNSFFPFTEPSAEVDISYKDSKWIEVLGCGMVHPNVFKNVGIDDTKYSGFAFGIGIERLAMLKYQISDLRSFYDNRVLHKIGNFSMLEHVIYNAKQLNPEKIVIVVDLPLTQRLKCFEGIKLITQESTLGTGDAVKIAMRNLKELSDIVVVQYGDTPLIKSSTITKMISCLGESNALVCLGFKTNNKGYGRLIIENGSLREIVEAQNGRNNDEEFLANAGIMVAREKNLRELVEKIECNNQAHEYYLTDIVAIAVKSNLNVGYVIADEEEATGINNRNDLATAEFYFQEEKRKFFTNSGVTLVAPETVFFSLDTQIGMDSIVYPYVFFGPGVKIGSGVRVGPFAKCENTTIGDGAIIAPSFGVDWVKDRTYTSSSYGMLGVNYDLGYHCTDSIKISFGPAVKLVMSEGILDAGLMTKLHYHYKFENTDITPYVTFGIGGVAKIPLLENQGPDVEEFFSYQIGSGINLPLSERTSVFAGYKLQKFHELSHGVEFGMSFNL
;
A
#
# COMPACT_ATOMS: atom_id res chain seq x y z
N VAL A 1 -17.74 22.24 84.34
CA VAL A 1 -16.82 22.68 83.27
C VAL A 1 -15.67 21.67 83.09
N ASN A 2 -14.55 21.77 83.82
CA ASN A 2 -13.31 21.05 83.47
C ASN A 2 -13.42 19.52 83.41
N LYS A 3 -14.26 18.88 84.23
CA LYS A 3 -14.49 17.42 84.17
C LYS A 3 -15.38 16.96 83.02
N GLU A 4 -16.30 17.80 82.53
CA GLU A 4 -17.19 17.46 81.42
C GLU A 4 -16.41 17.48 80.10
N LEU A 5 -15.61 18.53 79.87
CA LEU A 5 -14.69 18.67 78.72
C LEU A 5 -13.77 17.45 78.55
N ILE A 6 -13.25 16.89 79.65
CA ILE A 6 -12.40 15.69 79.63
C ILE A 6 -13.19 14.42 79.27
N SER A 7 -14.47 14.35 79.63
CA SER A 7 -15.35 13.21 79.31
C SER A 7 -15.95 13.25 77.89
N GLU A 8 -16.02 14.42 77.25
CA GLU A 8 -16.54 14.59 75.89
C GLU A 8 -15.49 14.29 74.80
N ILE A 9 -14.20 14.44 75.12
CA ILE A 9 -13.10 14.20 74.17
C ILE A 9 -13.10 12.79 73.55
N PRO A 10 -13.29 11.69 74.31
CA PRO A 10 -13.39 10.34 73.71
C PRO A 10 -14.61 10.16 72.79
N LEU A 11 -15.76 10.71 73.16
CA LEU A 11 -16.98 10.67 72.34
C LEU A 11 -16.82 11.45 71.03
N LEU A 12 -16.06 12.55 71.06
CA LEU A 12 -15.66 13.30 69.88
C LEU A 12 -14.66 12.51 69.01
N GLU A 13 -13.74 11.78 69.63
CA GLU A 13 -12.76 10.93 68.94
C GLU A 13 -13.44 9.79 68.18
N ASP A 14 -14.30 9.01 68.84
CA ASP A 14 -15.05 7.91 68.22
C ASP A 14 -15.92 8.41 67.05
N LYS A 15 -16.55 9.59 67.21
CA LYS A 15 -17.32 10.22 66.15
C LYS A 15 -16.43 10.65 64.96
N ALA A 16 -15.29 11.27 65.23
CA ALA A 16 -14.35 11.67 64.18
C ALA A 16 -13.79 10.46 63.42
N VAL A 17 -13.43 9.38 64.13
CA VAL A 17 -13.04 8.09 63.51
C VAL A 17 -14.14 7.59 62.57
N SER A 18 -15.39 7.52 63.04
CA SER A 18 -16.50 7.02 62.23
C SER A 18 -16.79 7.89 61.00
N GLU A 19 -16.73 9.22 61.12
CA GLU A 19 -16.92 10.14 59.98
C GLU A 19 -15.75 10.07 58.97
N ILE A 20 -14.53 9.77 59.41
CA ILE A 20 -13.37 9.52 58.52
C ILE A 20 -13.52 8.17 57.80
N GLU A 21 -13.85 7.09 58.51
CA GLU A 21 -13.98 5.74 57.92
C GLU A 21 -15.07 5.67 56.85
N ASN A 22 -16.19 6.35 57.08
CA ASN A 22 -17.32 6.46 56.15
C ASN A 22 -17.10 7.46 54.99
N ALA A 23 -15.98 8.18 54.94
CA ALA A 23 -15.69 9.13 53.86
C ALA A 23 -15.48 8.41 52.52
N ALA A 24 -16.51 8.41 51.67
CA ALA A 24 -16.53 7.67 50.40
C ALA A 24 -15.74 8.33 49.25
N SER A 25 -15.39 9.62 49.37
CA SER A 25 -14.59 10.35 48.38
C SER A 25 -13.66 11.37 49.03
N LEU A 26 -12.63 11.79 48.30
CA LEU A 26 -11.70 12.86 48.75
C LEU A 26 -12.44 14.18 49.06
N LYS A 27 -13.55 14.47 48.36
CA LYS A 27 -14.39 15.65 48.62
C LYS A 27 -15.22 15.53 49.91
N ASP A 28 -15.48 14.31 50.38
CA ASP A 28 -16.18 14.07 51.64
C ASP A 28 -15.19 14.05 52.81
N LEU A 29 -14.02 13.44 52.61
CA LEU A 29 -12.92 13.48 53.58
C LEU A 29 -12.45 14.92 53.85
N GLU A 30 -12.41 15.79 52.83
CA GLU A 30 -12.07 17.22 53.04
C GLU A 30 -13.15 17.98 53.83
N LYS A 31 -14.44 17.61 53.72
CA LYS A 31 -15.49 18.19 54.60
C LYS A 31 -15.24 17.80 56.06
N VAL A 32 -14.86 16.55 56.31
CA VAL A 32 -14.52 16.03 57.65
C VAL A 32 -13.24 16.70 58.17
N ARG A 33 -12.21 16.88 57.34
CA ARG A 33 -11.02 17.66 57.68
C ARG A 33 -11.38 19.09 58.10
N LEU A 34 -12.25 19.76 57.35
CA LEU A 34 -12.68 21.12 57.65
C LEU A 34 -13.56 21.23 58.91
N SER A 35 -14.39 20.22 59.21
CA SER A 35 -15.24 20.22 60.42
C SER A 35 -14.46 20.00 61.71
N TYR A 36 -13.41 19.15 61.72
CA TYR A 36 -12.60 18.91 62.92
C TYR A 36 -11.37 19.83 63.02
N LEU A 37 -10.58 19.96 61.95
CA LEU A 37 -9.27 20.63 61.96
C LEU A 37 -9.27 22.03 61.31
N GLY A 38 -10.39 22.49 60.74
CA GLY A 38 -10.49 23.79 60.05
C GLY A 38 -10.36 25.01 60.97
N ARG A 39 -10.29 26.22 60.37
CA ARG A 39 -10.19 27.51 61.12
C ARG A 39 -11.41 27.84 62.01
N LYS A 40 -12.52 27.13 61.82
CA LYS A 40 -13.73 27.11 62.68
C LYS A 40 -14.06 25.68 63.15
N GLY A 41 -13.11 24.75 63.03
CA GLY A 41 -13.31 23.33 63.31
C GLY A 41 -13.39 23.04 64.80
N VAL A 42 -14.03 21.93 65.14
CA VAL A 42 -14.36 21.56 66.53
C VAL A 42 -13.11 21.52 67.41
N VAL A 43 -12.01 20.91 66.96
CA VAL A 43 -10.76 20.82 67.76
C VAL A 43 -10.19 22.21 68.09
N LYS A 44 -10.42 23.21 67.23
CA LYS A 44 -10.00 24.60 67.50
C LYS A 44 -10.88 25.28 68.56
N ALA A 45 -12.18 24.95 68.64
CA ALA A 45 -13.04 25.49 69.69
C ALA A 45 -12.50 25.09 71.08
N TYR A 46 -12.19 23.82 71.29
CA TYR A 46 -11.54 23.33 72.53
C TYR A 46 -10.21 24.05 72.84
N PHE A 47 -9.39 24.41 71.83
CA PHE A 47 -8.19 25.24 72.03
C PHE A 47 -8.50 26.70 72.39
N ASP A 48 -9.56 27.29 71.87
CA ASP A 48 -10.01 28.63 72.22
C ASP A 48 -10.61 28.66 73.65
N ASP A 49 -11.30 27.60 74.08
CA ASP A 49 -11.88 27.46 75.43
C ASP A 49 -10.83 27.31 76.54
N LEU A 50 -9.62 26.83 76.23
CA LEU A 50 -8.49 26.80 77.19
C LEU A 50 -8.17 28.18 77.78
N LYS A 51 -8.60 29.28 77.16
CA LYS A 51 -8.45 30.64 77.69
C LYS A 51 -9.19 30.84 79.01
N ASN A 52 -10.28 30.11 79.24
CA ASN A 52 -11.18 30.25 80.39
C ASN A 52 -10.74 29.43 81.62
N ILE A 53 -9.52 28.88 81.62
CA ILE A 53 -8.96 28.07 82.72
C ILE A 53 -7.80 28.83 83.38
N ASP A 54 -7.95 29.18 84.65
CA ASP A 54 -6.95 29.94 85.42
C ASP A 54 -5.83 29.07 86.00
N ASP A 55 -6.07 27.78 86.29
CA ASP A 55 -5.03 26.87 86.75
C ASP A 55 -4.10 26.46 85.61
N ALA A 56 -2.82 26.84 85.72
CA ALA A 56 -1.77 26.49 84.79
C ALA A 56 -1.49 24.98 84.72
N GLY A 57 -1.80 24.21 85.77
CA GLY A 57 -1.71 22.74 85.79
C GLY A 57 -2.74 22.10 84.86
N GLU A 58 -4.03 22.20 85.21
CA GLU A 58 -5.12 21.64 84.41
C GLU A 58 -5.11 22.16 82.95
N LYS A 59 -4.81 23.44 82.73
CA LYS A 59 -4.72 24.06 81.39
C LYS A 59 -3.63 23.44 80.52
N ARG A 60 -2.48 23.06 81.11
CA ARG A 60 -1.39 22.38 80.39
C ARG A 60 -1.77 20.96 80.02
N ASP A 61 -2.37 20.23 80.96
CA ASP A 61 -2.63 18.80 80.79
C ASP A 61 -3.83 18.57 79.85
N LEU A 62 -4.88 19.39 79.94
CA LEU A 62 -5.97 19.41 78.93
C LEU A 62 -5.45 19.83 77.55
N GLY A 63 -4.55 20.82 77.49
CA GLY A 63 -3.87 21.22 76.25
C GLY A 63 -3.02 20.11 75.63
N ALA A 64 -2.44 19.22 76.44
CA ALA A 64 -1.75 18.03 75.94
C ALA A 64 -2.72 17.00 75.35
N VAL A 65 -3.85 16.73 76.01
CA VAL A 65 -4.89 15.82 75.52
C VAL A 65 -5.47 16.29 74.18
N ILE A 66 -5.80 17.58 74.03
CA ILE A 66 -6.34 18.13 72.77
C ILE A 66 -5.29 18.03 71.63
N ASN A 67 -3.99 18.19 71.93
CA ASN A 67 -2.93 17.98 70.93
C ASN A 67 -2.81 16.51 70.50
N VAL A 68 -2.99 15.54 71.41
CA VAL A 68 -3.00 14.11 71.07
C VAL A 68 -4.20 13.80 70.16
N LEU A 69 -5.40 14.25 70.52
CA LEU A 69 -6.61 14.10 69.69
C LEU A 69 -6.40 14.69 68.28
N ARG A 70 -5.93 15.94 68.21
CA ARG A 70 -5.67 16.63 66.94
C ARG A 70 -4.74 15.81 66.03
N ASN A 71 -3.63 15.34 66.58
CA ASN A 71 -2.62 14.60 65.82
C ASN A 71 -3.13 13.22 65.39
N LYS A 72 -3.98 12.56 66.21
CA LYS A 72 -4.61 11.28 65.86
C LYS A 72 -5.64 11.44 64.72
N ILE A 73 -6.46 12.49 64.78
CA ILE A 73 -7.41 12.83 63.70
C ILE A 73 -6.66 13.14 62.39
N ASP A 74 -5.58 13.93 62.44
CA ASP A 74 -4.75 14.28 61.28
C ASP A 74 -4.07 13.04 60.64
N GLN A 75 -3.58 12.10 61.46
CA GLN A 75 -3.06 10.81 61.00
C GLN A 75 -4.13 9.94 60.33
N LEU A 76 -5.33 9.84 60.92
CA LEU A 76 -6.44 9.05 60.37
C LEU A 76 -6.93 9.63 59.04
N ILE A 77 -7.08 10.95 58.94
CA ILE A 77 -7.40 11.65 57.69
C ILE A 77 -6.32 11.34 56.64
N THR A 78 -5.04 11.52 56.97
CA THR A 78 -3.92 11.25 56.04
C THR A 78 -3.91 9.80 55.55
N SER A 79 -4.18 8.84 56.45
CA SER A 79 -4.26 7.42 56.09
C SER A 79 -5.43 7.14 55.14
N LYS A 80 -6.61 7.73 55.40
CA LYS A 80 -7.80 7.57 54.55
C LYS A 80 -7.65 8.28 53.20
N GLU A 81 -6.96 9.41 53.17
CA GLU A 81 -6.67 10.16 51.94
C GLU A 81 -5.82 9.32 50.98
N ASN A 82 -4.84 8.59 51.50
CA ASN A 82 -4.01 7.66 50.72
C ASN A 82 -4.81 6.42 50.27
N GLU A 83 -5.61 5.80 51.15
CA GLU A 83 -6.51 4.68 50.78
C GLU A 83 -7.41 5.04 49.59
N LEU A 84 -8.04 6.23 49.63
CA LEU A 84 -8.93 6.71 48.58
C LEU A 84 -8.18 7.01 47.27
N LYS A 85 -6.98 7.60 47.34
CA LYS A 85 -6.12 7.84 46.16
C LYS A 85 -5.70 6.54 45.49
N ASP A 86 -5.18 5.57 46.25
CA ASP A 86 -4.75 4.28 45.71
C ASP A 86 -5.92 3.51 45.07
N LYS A 87 -7.11 3.60 45.67
CA LYS A 87 -8.35 3.04 45.13
C LYS A 87 -8.76 3.72 43.81
N GLU A 88 -8.67 5.04 43.71
CA GLU A 88 -8.97 5.79 42.47
C GLU A 88 -7.94 5.49 41.36
N VAL A 89 -6.65 5.43 41.70
CA VAL A 89 -5.57 5.07 40.77
C VAL A 89 -5.75 3.63 40.26
N LYS A 90 -6.04 2.68 41.14
CA LYS A 90 -6.28 1.28 40.75
C LYS A 90 -7.50 1.12 39.85
N LEU A 91 -8.58 1.86 40.12
CA LEU A 91 -9.78 1.87 39.27
C LEU A 91 -9.47 2.44 37.87
N LYS A 92 -8.70 3.54 37.79
CA LYS A 92 -8.23 4.12 36.52
C LYS A 92 -7.37 3.12 35.75
N LEU A 93 -6.40 2.48 36.39
CA LEU A 93 -5.54 1.45 35.77
C LEU A 93 -6.34 0.24 35.26
N GLN A 94 -7.43 -0.15 35.91
CA GLN A 94 -8.32 -1.22 35.43
C GLN A 94 -9.18 -0.78 34.23
N ASN A 95 -9.69 0.46 34.24
CA ASN A 95 -10.49 1.01 33.14
C ASN A 95 -9.65 1.39 31.91
N GLU A 96 -8.36 1.68 32.10
CA GLU A 96 -7.39 2.04 31.06
C GLU A 96 -6.52 0.83 30.63
N ALA A 97 -6.85 -0.37 31.11
CA ALA A 97 -6.17 -1.61 30.73
C ALA A 97 -6.46 -1.97 29.26
N VAL A 98 -5.45 -1.82 28.40
CA VAL A 98 -5.50 -2.23 27.00
C VAL A 98 -4.94 -3.63 26.80
N ASP A 99 -5.51 -4.38 25.85
CA ASP A 99 -4.95 -5.67 25.45
C ASP A 99 -3.67 -5.47 24.62
N ILE A 100 -2.53 -5.70 25.26
CA ILE A 100 -1.19 -5.61 24.67
C ILE A 100 -0.86 -6.75 23.70
N THR A 101 -1.74 -7.74 23.54
CA THR A 101 -1.60 -8.84 22.58
C THR A 101 -2.26 -8.56 21.23
N LEU A 102 -3.05 -7.47 21.13
CA LEU A 102 -3.63 -7.03 19.87
C LEU A 102 -2.56 -6.73 18.81
N PRO A 103 -2.80 -7.06 17.54
CA PRO A 103 -1.86 -6.76 16.47
C PRO A 103 -1.67 -5.25 16.31
N VAL A 104 -0.42 -4.83 16.12
CA VAL A 104 -0.07 -3.45 15.77
C VAL A 104 -0.81 -3.03 14.49
N ARG A 105 -1.23 -1.76 14.43
CA ARG A 105 -1.92 -1.19 13.25
C ARG A 105 -1.11 -1.51 11.98
N PRO A 106 -1.74 -2.08 10.92
CA PRO A 106 -1.00 -2.71 9.83
C PRO A 106 -0.34 -1.69 8.89
N GLU A 107 0.94 -1.42 9.13
CA GLU A 107 1.80 -0.68 8.19
C GLU A 107 2.25 -1.56 7.01
N ARG A 108 2.29 -0.98 5.80
CA ARG A 108 2.67 -1.71 4.59
C ARG A 108 4.19 -1.82 4.45
N ILE A 109 4.76 -2.83 5.10
CA ILE A 109 6.18 -3.21 4.91
C ILE A 109 6.43 -3.60 3.45
N GLY A 110 7.30 -2.85 2.77
CA GLY A 110 7.71 -3.12 1.39
C GLY A 110 8.49 -4.43 1.24
N LYS A 111 8.41 -5.05 0.04
CA LYS A 111 9.09 -6.32 -0.27
C LYS A 111 9.96 -6.18 -1.51
N ILE A 112 11.22 -6.60 -1.40
CA ILE A 112 12.18 -6.64 -2.52
C ILE A 112 11.78 -7.73 -3.52
N HIS A 113 11.77 -7.40 -4.81
CA HIS A 113 11.41 -8.32 -5.89
C HIS A 113 12.37 -9.53 -5.99
N PRO A 114 11.91 -10.76 -6.32
CA PRO A 114 12.77 -11.94 -6.38
C PRO A 114 13.99 -11.78 -7.30
N LEU A 115 13.81 -11.17 -8.49
CA LEU A 115 14.92 -10.89 -9.42
C LEU A 115 15.96 -9.96 -8.78
N SER A 116 15.54 -8.90 -8.08
CA SER A 116 16.45 -7.98 -7.40
C SER A 116 17.23 -8.66 -6.26
N LYS A 117 16.62 -9.64 -5.57
CA LYS A 117 17.34 -10.47 -4.59
C LYS A 117 18.41 -11.32 -5.26
N VAL A 118 18.08 -12.01 -6.36
CA VAL A 118 19.03 -12.84 -7.12
C VAL A 118 20.16 -12.00 -7.71
N ILE A 119 19.87 -10.85 -8.32
CA ILE A 119 20.90 -9.92 -8.82
C ILE A 119 21.85 -9.49 -7.71
N SER A 120 21.32 -9.15 -6.53
CA SER A 120 22.13 -8.74 -5.37
C SER A 120 23.00 -9.89 -4.85
N GLU A 121 22.45 -11.10 -4.75
CA GLU A 121 23.16 -12.30 -4.28
C GLU A 121 24.24 -12.75 -5.28
N VAL A 122 23.96 -12.72 -6.58
CA VAL A 122 24.92 -13.04 -7.65
C VAL A 122 26.04 -12.00 -7.69
N LYS A 123 25.72 -10.68 -7.67
CA LYS A 123 26.73 -9.61 -7.52
C LYS A 123 27.58 -9.83 -6.25
N LEU A 124 26.98 -10.22 -5.12
CA LEU A 124 27.69 -10.46 -3.87
C LEU A 124 28.62 -11.68 -3.91
N ILE A 125 28.21 -12.80 -4.54
CA ILE A 125 29.07 -13.99 -4.68
C ILE A 125 30.29 -13.67 -5.54
N PHE A 126 30.12 -12.97 -6.67
CA PHE A 126 31.24 -12.58 -7.52
C PHE A 126 32.10 -11.47 -6.89
N ALA A 127 31.54 -10.57 -6.07
CA ALA A 127 32.32 -9.62 -5.28
C ALA A 127 33.27 -10.30 -4.29
N HIS A 128 32.84 -11.38 -3.61
CA HIS A 128 33.74 -12.20 -2.77
C HIS A 128 34.84 -12.91 -3.57
N MET A 129 34.65 -13.13 -4.87
CA MET A 129 35.69 -13.62 -5.78
C MET A 129 36.57 -12.49 -6.37
N GLY A 130 36.35 -11.24 -5.97
CA GLY A 130 37.10 -10.07 -6.44
C GLY A 130 36.67 -9.51 -7.80
N PHE A 131 35.45 -9.81 -8.29
CA PHE A 131 34.89 -9.12 -9.45
C PHE A 131 34.26 -7.78 -9.02
N LYS A 132 34.55 -6.70 -9.76
CA LYS A 132 33.91 -5.40 -9.57
C LYS A 132 32.58 -5.32 -10.33
N ALA A 133 31.51 -4.91 -9.66
CA ALA A 133 30.26 -4.59 -10.34
C ALA A 133 30.43 -3.36 -11.25
N VAL A 134 29.95 -3.46 -12.48
CA VAL A 134 29.85 -2.37 -13.45
C VAL A 134 28.45 -2.36 -14.07
N ASP A 135 27.99 -1.20 -14.51
CA ASP A 135 26.70 -1.03 -15.16
C ASP A 135 26.89 -0.21 -16.46
N GLY A 136 25.94 -0.26 -17.40
CA GLY A 136 26.05 0.38 -18.71
C GLY A 136 24.69 0.67 -19.36
N PRO A 137 24.66 1.33 -20.53
CA PRO A 137 23.42 1.84 -21.12
C PRO A 137 22.58 0.72 -21.75
N ASP A 138 21.25 0.86 -21.65
CA ASP A 138 20.29 -0.12 -22.19
C ASP A 138 20.11 0.04 -23.72
N ILE A 139 20.31 1.26 -24.21
CA ILE A 139 20.41 1.60 -25.65
C ILE A 139 21.89 1.67 -26.01
N GLU A 140 22.29 0.92 -27.03
CA GLU A 140 23.67 0.82 -27.52
C GLU A 140 23.73 1.05 -29.04
N ASP A 141 24.93 1.06 -29.61
CA ASP A 141 25.14 1.01 -31.06
C ASP A 141 25.51 -0.43 -31.53
N GLU A 142 25.39 -0.69 -32.83
CA GLU A 142 25.71 -2.00 -33.44
C GLU A 142 27.15 -2.46 -33.18
N PHE A 143 28.09 -1.54 -32.95
CA PHE A 143 29.50 -1.87 -32.74
C PHE A 143 29.72 -2.54 -31.38
N HIS A 144 29.20 -1.96 -30.30
CA HIS A 144 29.39 -2.53 -28.96
C HIS A 144 28.52 -3.77 -28.72
N VAL A 145 27.41 -3.95 -29.45
CA VAL A 145 26.52 -5.13 -29.32
C VAL A 145 26.92 -6.26 -30.26
N PHE A 146 27.52 -6.00 -31.42
CA PHE A 146 27.79 -7.06 -32.40
C PHE A 146 29.20 -7.01 -33.03
N ASP A 147 29.63 -5.89 -33.62
CA ASP A 147 30.88 -5.86 -34.41
C ASP A 147 32.11 -6.17 -33.55
N ALA A 148 32.25 -5.50 -32.39
CA ALA A 148 33.36 -5.70 -31.47
C ALA A 148 33.38 -7.12 -30.88
N LEU A 149 32.21 -7.78 -30.82
CA LEU A 149 32.00 -9.13 -30.31
C LEU A 149 32.13 -10.22 -31.39
N ASN A 150 32.75 -9.89 -32.54
CA ASN A 150 33.07 -10.84 -33.62
C ASN A 150 31.83 -11.52 -34.25
N THR A 151 30.62 -10.99 -34.00
CA THR A 151 29.36 -11.40 -34.62
C THR A 151 29.22 -10.68 -35.97
N PRO A 152 29.22 -11.34 -37.14
CA PRO A 152 29.18 -10.64 -38.43
C PRO A 152 27.82 -10.00 -38.74
N SER A 153 27.77 -9.14 -39.76
CA SER A 153 26.55 -8.42 -40.20
C SER A 153 25.42 -9.32 -40.70
N HIS A 154 25.76 -10.51 -41.21
CA HIS A 154 24.83 -11.53 -41.72
C HIS A 154 24.50 -12.62 -40.68
N HIS A 155 24.81 -12.40 -39.40
CA HIS A 155 24.50 -13.35 -38.34
C HIS A 155 23.02 -13.25 -37.92
N PRO A 156 22.26 -14.36 -37.80
CA PRO A 156 20.81 -14.30 -37.53
C PRO A 156 20.43 -13.47 -36.32
N ALA A 157 21.22 -13.51 -35.23
CA ALA A 157 20.99 -12.68 -34.05
C ALA A 157 21.07 -11.14 -34.26
N ARG A 158 21.35 -10.65 -35.48
CA ARG A 158 21.19 -9.24 -35.86
C ARG A 158 19.87 -8.95 -36.58
N GLU A 159 19.07 -9.94 -36.95
CA GLU A 159 17.86 -9.74 -37.73
C GLU A 159 16.78 -8.99 -36.93
N GLU A 160 15.97 -8.18 -37.60
CA GLU A 160 14.97 -7.31 -36.95
C GLU A 160 13.83 -8.10 -36.29
N GLN A 161 13.69 -9.39 -36.64
CA GLN A 161 12.77 -10.33 -35.98
C GLN A 161 13.20 -10.67 -34.54
N ASP A 162 14.51 -10.61 -34.24
CA ASP A 162 15.11 -11.01 -32.97
C ASP A 162 15.55 -9.79 -32.13
N THR A 163 15.86 -8.67 -32.80
CA THR A 163 16.56 -7.51 -32.22
C THR A 163 15.80 -6.19 -32.41
N PHE A 164 15.51 -5.49 -31.31
CA PHE A 164 14.85 -4.19 -31.34
C PHE A 164 15.79 -3.05 -31.75
N TYR A 165 15.72 -2.63 -33.01
CA TYR A 165 16.39 -1.42 -33.51
C TYR A 165 15.56 -0.15 -33.31
N LEU A 166 16.23 0.97 -33.04
CA LEU A 166 15.58 2.28 -32.99
C LEU A 166 15.43 2.84 -34.41
N ARG A 167 14.23 3.37 -34.71
CA ARG A 167 13.89 3.98 -36.01
C ARG A 167 14.77 5.19 -36.36
N ASN A 168 15.22 5.93 -35.36
CA ASN A 168 16.07 7.10 -35.53
C ASN A 168 17.53 6.76 -35.20
N LYS A 169 18.45 7.18 -36.06
CA LYS A 169 19.89 7.15 -35.81
C LYS A 169 20.28 8.20 -34.75
N ILE A 170 21.35 7.96 -34.01
CA ILE A 170 21.98 8.93 -33.12
C ILE A 170 23.45 9.05 -33.52
N ASN A 171 23.91 10.27 -33.83
CA ASN A 171 25.26 10.54 -34.34
C ASN A 171 25.63 9.63 -35.54
N ASP A 172 24.71 9.55 -36.51
CA ASP A 172 24.73 8.69 -37.72
C ASP A 172 24.82 7.16 -37.51
N LYS A 173 25.02 6.71 -36.28
CA LYS A 173 24.97 5.30 -35.89
C LYS A 173 23.53 4.80 -35.82
N ARG A 174 23.32 3.55 -36.23
CA ARG A 174 22.10 2.80 -35.90
C ARG A 174 22.16 2.43 -34.42
N MET A 175 21.06 2.63 -33.72
CA MET A 175 20.95 2.35 -32.29
C MET A 175 20.04 1.14 -32.07
N VAL A 176 20.30 0.39 -31.00
CA VAL A 176 19.67 -0.89 -30.69
C VAL A 176 19.42 -1.01 -29.18
N LEU A 177 18.36 -1.71 -28.77
CA LEU A 177 18.24 -2.17 -27.39
C LEU A 177 19.15 -3.38 -27.21
N ARG A 178 20.04 -3.37 -26.21
CA ARG A 178 21.07 -4.42 -26.10
C ARG A 178 20.46 -5.82 -25.89
N THR A 179 20.88 -6.79 -26.69
CA THR A 179 20.43 -8.20 -26.67
C THR A 179 21.11 -9.05 -25.58
N HIS A 180 22.17 -8.50 -24.99
CA HIS A 180 22.99 -9.03 -23.91
C HIS A 180 23.82 -7.88 -23.28
N THR A 181 24.35 -8.07 -22.08
CA THR A 181 25.22 -7.09 -21.38
C THR A 181 26.68 -7.06 -21.88
N SER A 182 27.03 -7.84 -22.91
CA SER A 182 28.39 -7.94 -23.48
C SER A 182 28.98 -6.59 -23.92
N SER A 183 28.14 -5.62 -24.29
CA SER A 183 28.59 -4.27 -24.63
C SER A 183 29.33 -3.57 -23.48
N VAL A 184 28.95 -3.86 -22.23
CA VAL A 184 29.61 -3.34 -21.02
C VAL A 184 30.99 -3.96 -20.84
N GLN A 185 31.19 -5.21 -21.30
CA GLN A 185 32.52 -5.85 -21.35
C GLN A 185 33.44 -5.12 -22.34
N ILE A 186 32.96 -4.92 -23.58
CA ILE A 186 33.67 -4.16 -24.63
C ILE A 186 34.05 -2.76 -24.11
N ARG A 187 33.07 -1.99 -23.65
CA ARG A 187 33.26 -0.63 -23.11
C ARG A 187 34.23 -0.58 -21.94
N THR A 188 34.33 -1.64 -21.14
CA THR A 188 35.30 -1.72 -20.05
C THR A 188 36.70 -2.00 -20.59
N MET A 189 36.86 -2.94 -21.52
CA MET A 189 38.16 -3.27 -22.15
C MET A 189 38.73 -2.14 -23.01
N GLU A 190 37.89 -1.30 -23.63
CA GLU A 190 38.31 -0.07 -24.31
C GLU A 190 38.88 0.95 -23.31
N LYS A 191 38.11 1.27 -22.27
CA LYS A 191 38.45 2.30 -21.26
C LYS A 191 39.57 1.87 -20.31
N THR A 192 39.71 0.57 -20.05
CA THR A 192 40.54 0.02 -18.97
C THR A 192 41.63 -0.87 -19.56
N LYS A 193 42.84 -0.33 -19.70
CA LYS A 193 44.04 -1.05 -20.18
C LYS A 193 44.93 -1.58 -19.04
N THR A 194 44.43 -1.56 -17.82
CA THR A 194 45.10 -2.06 -16.61
C THR A 194 44.59 -3.46 -16.28
N PHE A 195 45.49 -4.43 -16.18
CA PHE A 195 45.18 -5.83 -15.87
C PHE A 195 45.51 -6.15 -14.40
N PRO A 196 44.79 -7.08 -13.74
CA PRO A 196 43.65 -7.85 -14.27
C PRO A 196 42.38 -7.02 -14.45
N ILE A 197 41.69 -7.22 -15.56
CA ILE A 197 40.30 -6.76 -15.73
C ILE A 197 39.42 -7.85 -15.12
N LYS A 198 38.64 -7.52 -14.09
CA LYS A 198 37.77 -8.49 -13.40
C LYS A 198 36.45 -7.85 -13.01
N ILE A 199 35.43 -8.02 -13.85
CA ILE A 199 34.14 -7.32 -13.72
C ILE A 199 32.93 -8.24 -13.82
N VAL A 200 31.82 -7.82 -13.21
CA VAL A 200 30.48 -8.35 -13.52
C VAL A 200 29.55 -7.21 -13.93
N ALA A 201 28.99 -7.30 -15.13
CA ALA A 201 27.96 -6.43 -15.64
C ALA A 201 26.58 -7.01 -15.31
N ALA A 202 25.63 -6.17 -14.86
CA ALA A 202 24.25 -6.59 -14.64
C ALA A 202 23.30 -5.61 -15.31
N GLY A 203 22.25 -6.11 -15.95
CA GLY A 203 21.29 -5.21 -16.57
C GLY A 203 20.12 -5.89 -17.26
N ARG A 204 19.16 -5.03 -17.66
CA ARG A 204 18.07 -5.39 -18.57
C ARG A 204 18.64 -5.69 -19.95
N VAL A 205 18.12 -6.70 -20.62
CA VAL A 205 18.45 -7.06 -22.00
C VAL A 205 17.15 -7.34 -22.75
N TYR A 206 17.17 -7.14 -24.07
CA TYR A 206 15.96 -7.02 -24.88
C TYR A 206 16.07 -7.88 -26.13
N ARG A 207 15.03 -8.66 -26.43
CA ARG A 207 14.91 -9.51 -27.63
C ARG A 207 13.46 -9.53 -28.07
N ASN A 208 13.18 -9.62 -29.36
CA ASN A 208 11.81 -9.59 -29.86
C ASN A 208 11.14 -10.98 -29.81
N ASP A 209 11.04 -11.53 -28.59
CA ASP A 209 10.55 -12.88 -28.29
C ASP A 209 9.63 -12.85 -27.05
N PHE A 210 8.55 -13.64 -27.05
CA PHE A 210 7.52 -13.65 -26.01
C PHE A 210 6.74 -14.97 -25.99
N ASP A 211 7.07 -15.83 -25.02
CA ASP A 211 6.35 -17.08 -24.70
C ASP A 211 6.28 -17.30 -23.17
N ALA A 212 6.01 -18.53 -22.68
CA ALA A 212 5.98 -18.84 -21.25
C ALA A 212 7.38 -18.87 -20.56
N THR A 213 8.44 -18.87 -21.36
CA THR A 213 9.86 -19.01 -21.00
C THR A 213 10.76 -17.89 -21.53
N HIS A 214 10.25 -17.02 -22.39
CA HIS A 214 10.93 -15.85 -22.97
C HIS A 214 10.07 -14.59 -22.82
N THR A 215 10.69 -13.46 -22.46
CA THR A 215 10.02 -12.15 -22.40
C THR A 215 10.85 -11.09 -23.11
N PRO A 216 10.22 -10.06 -23.71
CA PRO A 216 10.93 -9.13 -24.60
C PRO A 216 11.90 -8.19 -23.86
N MET A 217 11.81 -8.16 -22.53
CA MET A 217 12.84 -7.70 -21.63
C MET A 217 13.04 -8.77 -20.53
N PHE A 218 14.30 -9.08 -20.23
CA PHE A 218 14.70 -9.92 -19.10
C PHE A 218 16.05 -9.42 -18.53
N HIS A 219 16.63 -10.11 -17.54
CA HIS A 219 17.86 -9.66 -16.87
C HIS A 219 19.00 -10.66 -17.08
N GLN A 220 20.17 -10.14 -17.44
CA GLN A 220 21.41 -10.91 -17.46
C GLN A 220 22.42 -10.34 -16.46
N ILE A 221 23.24 -11.25 -15.94
CA ILE A 221 24.54 -10.92 -15.36
C ILE A 221 25.61 -11.62 -16.18
N GLU A 222 26.58 -10.85 -16.65
CA GLU A 222 27.77 -11.37 -17.30
C GLU A 222 29.01 -11.04 -16.49
N GLY A 223 30.00 -11.93 -16.55
CA GLY A 223 31.32 -11.69 -15.98
C GLY A 223 32.41 -11.79 -17.03
N LEU A 224 33.43 -10.96 -16.87
CA LEU A 224 34.67 -10.97 -17.65
C LEU A 224 35.87 -11.03 -16.69
N TYR A 225 36.82 -11.92 -16.98
CA TYR A 225 38.14 -11.91 -16.36
C TYR A 225 39.22 -12.00 -17.43
N VAL A 226 40.11 -11.00 -17.50
CA VAL A 226 41.24 -10.92 -18.44
C VAL A 226 42.52 -10.65 -17.66
N ASN A 227 43.56 -11.46 -17.88
CA ASN A 227 44.87 -11.33 -17.26
C ASN A 227 45.92 -12.12 -18.06
N GLU A 228 47.17 -12.14 -17.62
CA GLU A 228 48.17 -13.07 -18.13
C GLU A 228 47.84 -14.50 -17.66
N ASN A 229 48.01 -15.50 -18.54
CA ASN A 229 47.86 -16.94 -18.24
C ASN A 229 46.46 -17.42 -17.77
N VAL A 230 45.38 -16.72 -18.14
CA VAL A 230 44.00 -17.17 -17.87
C VAL A 230 43.63 -18.39 -18.72
N ASN A 231 42.93 -19.36 -18.14
CA ASN A 231 42.62 -20.63 -18.80
C ASN A 231 41.26 -21.25 -18.41
N MET A 232 40.81 -22.22 -19.20
CA MET A 232 39.51 -22.90 -19.06
C MET A 232 39.31 -23.58 -17.69
N GLY A 233 40.39 -24.01 -17.02
CA GLY A 233 40.31 -24.56 -15.67
C GLY A 233 39.83 -23.55 -14.64
N GLN A 234 40.30 -22.30 -14.75
CA GLN A 234 39.87 -21.19 -13.89
C GLN A 234 38.42 -20.78 -14.16
N LEU A 235 37.97 -20.80 -15.42
CA LEU A 235 36.56 -20.60 -15.76
C LEU A 235 35.68 -21.67 -15.10
N LYS A 236 35.99 -22.95 -15.31
CA LYS A 236 35.23 -24.08 -14.75
C LYS A 236 35.18 -24.03 -13.22
N PHE A 237 36.29 -23.69 -12.56
CA PHE A 237 36.34 -23.51 -11.11
C PHE A 237 35.47 -22.34 -10.64
N THR A 238 35.57 -21.18 -11.31
CA THR A 238 34.78 -19.97 -10.98
C THR A 238 33.27 -20.25 -11.07
N ILE A 239 32.83 -20.89 -12.14
CA ILE A 239 31.41 -21.28 -12.34
C ILE A 239 30.98 -22.35 -11.33
N HIS A 240 31.81 -23.35 -11.03
CA HIS A 240 31.48 -24.36 -10.03
C HIS A 240 31.32 -23.73 -8.64
N CYS A 241 32.23 -22.86 -8.21
CA CYS A 241 32.12 -22.17 -6.93
C CYS A 241 30.90 -21.25 -6.87
N PHE A 242 30.56 -20.57 -7.97
CA PHE A 242 29.35 -19.75 -8.06
C PHE A 242 28.08 -20.61 -7.87
N LEU A 243 27.92 -21.67 -8.67
CA LEU A 243 26.73 -22.53 -8.63
C LEU A 243 26.60 -23.24 -7.28
N SER A 244 27.67 -23.86 -6.77
CA SER A 244 27.73 -24.43 -5.41
C SER A 244 27.27 -23.43 -4.34
N LYS A 245 27.74 -22.18 -4.40
CA LYS A 245 27.41 -21.17 -3.39
C LYS A 245 25.98 -20.64 -3.51
N PHE A 246 25.45 -20.52 -4.73
CA PHE A 246 24.11 -19.98 -4.99
C PHE A 246 22.99 -21.03 -4.76
N PHE A 247 23.25 -22.30 -5.08
CA PHE A 247 22.28 -23.40 -5.02
C PHE A 247 22.46 -24.38 -3.84
N GLY A 248 23.65 -24.39 -3.24
CA GLY A 248 24.02 -25.29 -2.13
C GLY A 248 24.42 -26.70 -2.58
N ASP A 249 25.50 -27.23 -2.00
CA ASP A 249 26.15 -28.48 -2.43
C ASP A 249 25.36 -29.79 -2.17
N LYS A 250 24.12 -29.73 -1.65
CA LYS A 250 23.35 -30.93 -1.25
C LYS A 250 22.70 -31.65 -2.44
N GLY A 251 23.53 -32.27 -3.27
CA GLY A 251 23.11 -33.13 -4.39
C GLY A 251 22.96 -32.40 -5.73
N LEU A 252 23.54 -31.21 -5.84
CA LEU A 252 23.74 -30.48 -7.10
C LEU A 252 24.81 -31.19 -7.95
N ARG A 253 24.52 -31.43 -9.23
CA ARG A 253 25.48 -31.85 -10.25
C ARG A 253 25.57 -30.77 -11.31
N ILE A 254 26.78 -30.52 -11.82
CA ILE A 254 27.09 -29.49 -12.82
C ILE A 254 27.72 -30.17 -14.03
N ARG A 255 27.24 -29.86 -15.24
CA ARG A 255 27.76 -30.37 -16.51
C ARG A 255 28.13 -29.20 -17.42
N PHE A 256 29.33 -29.26 -17.99
CA PHE A 256 29.72 -28.38 -19.11
C PHE A 256 29.52 -29.16 -20.40
N ARG A 257 28.80 -28.57 -21.36
CA ARG A 257 28.60 -29.09 -22.72
C ARG A 257 29.20 -28.11 -23.73
N ASN A 258 29.84 -28.62 -24.79
CA ASN A 258 30.40 -27.76 -25.83
C ASN A 258 29.27 -26.96 -26.50
N SER A 259 29.58 -25.72 -26.89
CA SER A 259 28.66 -24.79 -27.55
C SER A 259 29.42 -23.89 -28.52
N PHE A 260 28.75 -22.87 -29.09
CA PHE A 260 29.34 -21.86 -29.96
C PHE A 260 28.76 -20.48 -29.65
N PHE A 261 29.64 -19.51 -29.36
CA PHE A 261 29.33 -18.09 -29.33
C PHE A 261 30.41 -17.34 -30.13
N PRO A 262 30.09 -16.38 -31.03
CA PRO A 262 31.09 -15.72 -31.88
C PRO A 262 32.23 -15.02 -31.13
N PHE A 263 31.99 -14.63 -29.87
CA PHE A 263 32.92 -13.93 -28.99
C PHE A 263 33.77 -14.85 -28.08
N THR A 264 33.58 -16.17 -28.09
CA THR A 264 34.39 -17.10 -27.27
C THR A 264 34.81 -18.39 -28.01
N GLU A 265 36.06 -18.81 -27.83
CA GLU A 265 36.56 -20.11 -28.29
C GLU A 265 37.71 -20.62 -27.38
N PRO A 266 37.61 -21.82 -26.77
CA PRO A 266 36.45 -22.72 -26.78
C PRO A 266 35.23 -22.16 -26.03
N SER A 267 34.04 -22.45 -26.57
CA SER A 267 32.72 -22.13 -26.01
C SER A 267 32.07 -23.34 -25.31
N ALA A 268 31.34 -23.08 -24.21
CA ALA A 268 30.59 -24.09 -23.47
C ALA A 268 29.34 -23.53 -22.78
N GLU A 269 28.26 -24.30 -22.76
CA GLU A 269 27.08 -24.05 -21.92
C GLU A 269 27.12 -24.94 -20.68
N VAL A 270 26.43 -24.51 -19.62
CA VAL A 270 26.45 -25.18 -18.32
C VAL A 270 25.05 -25.53 -17.87
N ASP A 271 24.84 -26.83 -17.67
CA ASP A 271 23.62 -27.41 -17.15
C ASP A 271 23.79 -27.82 -15.69
N ILE A 272 22.70 -27.76 -14.92
CA ILE A 272 22.62 -28.35 -13.59
C ILE A 272 21.52 -29.43 -13.49
N SER A 273 21.69 -30.33 -12.54
CA SER A 273 20.70 -31.33 -12.14
C SER A 273 20.76 -31.55 -10.63
N TYR A 274 19.61 -31.76 -10.00
CA TYR A 274 19.51 -32.21 -8.60
C TYR A 274 19.00 -33.65 -8.57
N LYS A 275 19.69 -34.54 -7.83
CA LYS A 275 19.21 -35.91 -7.51
C LYS A 275 18.61 -36.66 -8.72
N ASP A 276 19.35 -36.70 -9.83
CA ASP A 276 18.96 -37.39 -11.07
C ASP A 276 17.72 -36.83 -11.81
N SER A 277 17.31 -35.60 -11.49
CA SER A 277 16.33 -34.83 -12.27
C SER A 277 16.86 -34.46 -13.67
N LYS A 278 15.96 -34.07 -14.58
CA LYS A 278 16.29 -33.52 -15.91
C LYS A 278 17.37 -32.43 -15.80
N TRP A 279 18.33 -32.44 -16.72
CA TRP A 279 19.34 -31.38 -16.85
C TRP A 279 18.70 -30.09 -17.35
N ILE A 280 19.04 -28.97 -16.72
CA ILE A 280 18.53 -27.64 -17.05
C ILE A 280 19.71 -26.68 -17.22
N GLU A 281 19.80 -26.04 -18.37
CA GLU A 281 20.79 -24.99 -18.67
C GLU A 281 20.57 -23.76 -17.77
N VAL A 282 21.67 -23.15 -17.31
CA VAL A 282 21.63 -21.94 -16.47
C VAL A 282 22.54 -20.80 -16.92
N LEU A 283 23.58 -21.07 -17.71
CA LEU A 283 24.51 -20.05 -18.24
C LEU A 283 25.33 -20.55 -19.44
N GLY A 284 25.72 -19.62 -20.30
CA GLY A 284 26.75 -19.80 -21.35
C GLY A 284 28.10 -19.21 -20.91
N CYS A 285 29.22 -19.76 -21.40
CA CYS A 285 30.56 -19.30 -21.06
C CYS A 285 31.63 -19.72 -22.09
N GLY A 286 32.83 -19.16 -21.99
CA GLY A 286 33.97 -19.60 -22.79
C GLY A 286 35.22 -18.75 -22.60
N MET A 287 36.31 -19.14 -23.28
CA MET A 287 37.53 -18.33 -23.37
C MET A 287 37.33 -17.22 -24.40
N VAL A 288 37.69 -15.97 -24.10
CA VAL A 288 37.44 -14.82 -25.00
C VAL A 288 38.18 -14.99 -26.32
N HIS A 289 37.46 -14.88 -27.44
CA HIS A 289 37.99 -15.12 -28.78
C HIS A 289 39.01 -14.03 -29.17
N PRO A 290 40.18 -14.37 -29.76
CA PRO A 290 41.25 -13.40 -30.07
C PRO A 290 40.84 -12.16 -30.86
N ASN A 291 39.86 -12.28 -31.77
CA ASN A 291 39.35 -11.11 -32.51
C ASN A 291 38.69 -10.08 -31.59
N VAL A 292 38.04 -10.49 -30.49
CA VAL A 292 37.41 -9.56 -29.53
C VAL A 292 38.48 -8.71 -28.84
N PHE A 293 39.62 -9.29 -28.46
CA PHE A 293 40.76 -8.55 -27.94
C PHE A 293 41.33 -7.58 -28.98
N LYS A 294 41.51 -8.03 -30.23
CA LYS A 294 41.98 -7.18 -31.33
C LYS A 294 41.04 -5.99 -31.60
N ASN A 295 39.72 -6.23 -31.63
CA ASN A 295 38.69 -5.22 -31.85
C ASN A 295 38.71 -4.08 -30.81
N VAL A 296 39.05 -4.38 -29.55
CA VAL A 296 39.16 -3.37 -28.48
C VAL A 296 40.59 -2.87 -28.26
N GLY A 297 41.61 -3.40 -28.95
CA GLY A 297 43.02 -3.07 -28.72
C GLY A 297 43.56 -3.68 -27.42
N ILE A 298 43.55 -5.01 -27.32
CA ILE A 298 44.26 -5.82 -26.32
C ILE A 298 45.12 -6.85 -27.07
N ASP A 299 46.34 -7.09 -26.59
CA ASP A 299 47.29 -8.05 -27.15
C ASP A 299 46.91 -9.48 -26.75
N ASP A 300 46.40 -10.25 -27.72
CA ASP A 300 46.00 -11.65 -27.57
C ASP A 300 47.17 -12.64 -27.49
N THR A 301 48.40 -12.20 -27.74
CA THR A 301 49.61 -13.02 -27.52
C THR A 301 50.09 -12.96 -26.06
N LYS A 302 49.75 -11.88 -25.35
CA LYS A 302 50.12 -11.66 -23.94
C LYS A 302 48.98 -11.92 -22.96
N TYR A 303 47.76 -11.53 -23.30
CA TYR A 303 46.59 -11.58 -22.43
C TYR A 303 45.58 -12.61 -22.92
N SER A 304 45.03 -13.36 -21.97
CA SER A 304 43.90 -14.26 -22.20
C SER A 304 42.79 -13.96 -21.19
N GLY A 305 41.60 -14.47 -21.45
CA GLY A 305 40.47 -14.23 -20.55
C GLY A 305 39.33 -15.20 -20.76
N PHE A 306 38.39 -15.20 -19.82
CA PHE A 306 37.13 -15.90 -19.96
C PHE A 306 35.94 -14.96 -19.72
N ALA A 307 34.83 -15.28 -20.37
CA ALA A 307 33.54 -14.63 -20.17
C ALA A 307 32.45 -15.66 -19.83
N PHE A 308 31.39 -15.21 -19.16
CA PHE A 308 30.20 -16.00 -18.89
C PHE A 308 28.95 -15.10 -18.83
N GLY A 309 27.79 -15.63 -19.18
CA GLY A 309 26.50 -14.93 -19.19
C GLY A 309 25.37 -15.76 -18.58
N ILE A 310 24.68 -15.18 -17.60
CA ILE A 310 23.75 -15.85 -16.68
C ILE A 310 22.37 -15.24 -16.84
N GLY A 311 21.35 -16.06 -17.12
CA GLY A 311 19.94 -15.65 -17.10
C GLY A 311 19.37 -15.60 -15.68
N ILE A 312 18.98 -14.41 -15.22
CA ILE A 312 18.59 -14.18 -13.82
C ILE A 312 17.22 -14.75 -13.50
N GLU A 313 16.27 -14.64 -14.43
CA GLU A 313 14.94 -15.23 -14.32
C GLU A 313 15.04 -16.75 -14.18
N ARG A 314 15.88 -17.42 -15.00
CA ARG A 314 16.12 -18.87 -14.94
C ARG A 314 16.67 -19.29 -13.57
N LEU A 315 17.63 -18.54 -13.01
CA LEU A 315 18.12 -18.78 -11.65
C LEU A 315 17.06 -18.56 -10.57
N ALA A 316 16.25 -17.50 -10.69
CA ALA A 316 15.17 -17.19 -9.76
C ALA A 316 14.07 -18.26 -9.79
N MET A 317 13.71 -18.76 -10.97
CA MET A 317 12.75 -19.86 -11.16
C MET A 317 13.23 -21.13 -10.46
N LEU A 318 14.48 -21.54 -10.69
CA LEU A 318 15.05 -22.74 -10.09
C LEU A 318 15.24 -22.62 -8.57
N LYS A 319 15.57 -21.43 -8.06
CA LYS A 319 15.80 -21.21 -6.63
C LYS A 319 14.51 -21.03 -5.81
N TYR A 320 13.46 -20.45 -6.40
CA TYR A 320 12.19 -20.18 -5.71
C TYR A 320 11.03 -21.07 -6.19
N GLN A 321 11.28 -22.02 -7.09
CA GLN A 321 10.29 -22.96 -7.65
C GLN A 321 9.12 -22.22 -8.35
N ILE A 322 9.48 -21.26 -9.20
CA ILE A 322 8.53 -20.49 -10.03
C ILE A 322 8.46 -21.14 -11.41
N SER A 323 7.25 -21.50 -11.86
CA SER A 323 7.03 -22.26 -13.11
C SER A 323 6.93 -21.39 -14.36
N ASP A 324 6.35 -20.19 -14.27
CA ASP A 324 6.13 -19.28 -15.40
C ASP A 324 7.02 -18.04 -15.29
N LEU A 325 7.77 -17.69 -16.34
CA LEU A 325 8.67 -16.54 -16.33
C LEU A 325 7.88 -15.21 -16.33
N ARG A 326 6.69 -15.19 -16.94
CA ARG A 326 5.83 -13.99 -17.05
C ARG A 326 5.40 -13.48 -15.68
N SER A 327 5.30 -14.36 -14.67
CA SER A 327 4.93 -14.02 -13.27
C SER A 327 5.86 -13.02 -12.56
N PHE A 328 7.10 -12.82 -13.06
CA PHE A 328 8.00 -11.75 -12.58
C PHE A 328 7.58 -10.35 -13.02
N TYR A 329 6.75 -10.25 -14.06
CA TYR A 329 6.34 -9.00 -14.70
C TYR A 329 4.83 -8.78 -14.54
N ASP A 330 4.05 -9.85 -14.72
CA ASP A 330 2.61 -9.84 -14.50
C ASP A 330 2.24 -10.13 -13.06
N ASN A 331 1.73 -9.11 -12.39
CA ASN A 331 0.73 -9.26 -11.33
C ASN A 331 -0.58 -8.59 -11.77
N ARG A 332 -0.92 -8.79 -13.05
CA ARG A 332 -2.00 -8.16 -13.81
C ARG A 332 -3.30 -8.06 -13.02
N VAL A 333 -3.82 -9.20 -12.55
CA VAL A 333 -5.08 -9.31 -11.78
C VAL A 333 -5.06 -8.63 -10.40
N LEU A 334 -3.89 -8.24 -9.90
CA LEU A 334 -3.72 -7.49 -8.64
C LEU A 334 -3.62 -5.96 -8.83
N HIS A 335 -3.63 -5.46 -10.07
CA HIS A 335 -3.81 -4.03 -10.33
C HIS A 335 -5.19 -3.56 -9.87
N LYS A 336 -5.29 -2.30 -9.43
CA LYS A 336 -6.49 -1.76 -8.78
C LYS A 336 -7.33 -0.89 -9.71
N ILE A 337 -8.65 -1.03 -9.55
CA ILE A 337 -9.72 -0.17 -10.05
C ILE A 337 -10.60 0.19 -8.84
N GLY A 338 -11.01 1.44 -8.65
CA GLY A 338 -11.89 1.82 -7.54
C GLY A 338 -11.37 1.36 -6.17
N ASN A 339 -10.07 1.50 -5.93
CA ASN A 339 -9.29 1.01 -4.78
C ASN A 339 -9.24 -0.53 -4.55
N PHE A 340 -9.91 -1.37 -5.34
CA PHE A 340 -9.90 -2.84 -5.24
C PHE A 340 -9.21 -3.49 -6.44
N SER A 341 -8.54 -4.62 -6.27
CA SER A 341 -7.85 -5.31 -7.37
C SER A 341 -8.82 -5.92 -8.38
N MET A 342 -8.42 -6.11 -9.63
CA MET A 342 -9.29 -6.69 -10.66
C MET A 342 -9.86 -8.05 -10.22
N LEU A 343 -9.07 -8.87 -9.52
CA LEU A 343 -9.53 -10.10 -8.90
C LEU A 343 -10.56 -9.87 -7.77
N GLU A 344 -10.40 -8.83 -6.94
CA GLU A 344 -11.39 -8.44 -5.93
C GLU A 344 -12.73 -8.00 -6.56
N HIS A 345 -12.73 -7.34 -7.73
CA HIS A 345 -13.95 -7.04 -8.50
C HIS A 345 -14.64 -8.31 -8.99
N VAL A 346 -13.89 -9.23 -9.63
CA VAL A 346 -14.42 -10.53 -10.09
C VAL A 346 -15.02 -11.31 -8.92
N ILE A 347 -14.32 -11.39 -7.78
CA ILE A 347 -14.84 -12.02 -6.54
C ILE A 347 -16.10 -11.31 -6.04
N TYR A 348 -16.14 -9.99 -6.03
CA TYR A 348 -17.28 -9.20 -5.53
C TYR A 348 -18.53 -9.42 -6.40
N ASN A 349 -18.38 -9.40 -7.72
CA ASN A 349 -19.47 -9.61 -8.67
C ASN A 349 -19.96 -11.07 -8.65
N ALA A 350 -19.03 -12.04 -8.53
CA ALA A 350 -19.38 -13.44 -8.33
C ALA A 350 -20.14 -13.67 -7.00
N LYS A 351 -19.77 -13.00 -5.91
CA LYS A 351 -20.49 -13.09 -4.62
C LYS A 351 -21.94 -12.60 -4.69
N GLN A 352 -22.28 -11.66 -5.59
CA GLN A 352 -23.68 -11.22 -5.78
C GLN A 352 -24.59 -12.32 -6.34
N LEU A 353 -24.04 -13.39 -6.92
CA LEU A 353 -24.79 -14.54 -7.43
C LEU A 353 -25.13 -15.57 -6.34
N ASN A 354 -24.71 -15.31 -5.09
CA ASN A 354 -24.80 -16.24 -3.94
C ASN A 354 -24.29 -17.68 -4.25
N PRO A 355 -23.08 -17.86 -4.82
CA PRO A 355 -22.56 -19.17 -5.19
C PRO A 355 -22.22 -20.02 -3.97
N GLU A 356 -22.55 -21.31 -4.03
CA GLU A 356 -22.22 -22.32 -3.00
C GLU A 356 -20.71 -22.38 -2.69
N LYS A 357 -19.87 -22.12 -3.71
CA LYS A 357 -18.41 -22.24 -3.62
C LYS A 357 -17.73 -21.34 -4.65
N ILE A 358 -16.83 -20.47 -4.20
CA ILE A 358 -15.93 -19.71 -5.09
C ILE A 358 -14.57 -20.42 -5.13
N VAL A 359 -14.06 -20.59 -6.35
CA VAL A 359 -12.81 -21.31 -6.63
C VAL A 359 -11.92 -20.42 -7.49
N ILE A 360 -10.65 -20.28 -7.12
CA ILE A 360 -9.67 -19.52 -7.90
C ILE A 360 -8.53 -20.47 -8.28
N VAL A 361 -8.30 -20.63 -9.58
CA VAL A 361 -7.15 -21.36 -10.13
C VAL A 361 -6.06 -20.36 -10.47
N VAL A 362 -4.87 -20.55 -9.91
CA VAL A 362 -3.72 -19.65 -10.07
C VAL A 362 -2.40 -20.45 -10.01
N ASP A 363 -1.32 -19.81 -10.46
CA ASP A 363 0.03 -20.35 -10.30
C ASP A 363 0.46 -20.46 -8.81
N LEU A 364 1.60 -21.11 -8.56
CA LEU A 364 2.15 -21.27 -7.20
C LEU A 364 2.55 -19.92 -6.54
N PRO A 365 3.22 -18.97 -7.22
CA PRO A 365 3.50 -17.64 -6.67
C PRO A 365 2.27 -16.87 -6.19
N LEU A 366 1.21 -16.80 -7.01
CA LEU A 366 -0.01 -16.06 -6.72
C LEU A 366 -0.88 -16.81 -5.70
N THR A 367 -0.91 -18.16 -5.72
CA THR A 367 -1.48 -18.96 -4.64
C THR A 367 -0.97 -18.49 -3.27
N GLN A 368 0.35 -18.32 -3.10
CA GLN A 368 0.93 -17.89 -1.82
C GLN A 368 0.49 -16.48 -1.41
N ARG A 369 0.25 -15.59 -2.37
CA ARG A 369 -0.22 -14.21 -2.13
C ARG A 369 -1.71 -14.15 -1.79
N LEU A 370 -2.52 -15.05 -2.33
CA LEU A 370 -3.98 -15.06 -2.15
C LEU A 370 -4.46 -15.82 -0.91
N LYS A 371 -3.57 -16.44 -0.12
CA LYS A 371 -3.93 -17.19 1.11
C LYS A 371 -4.70 -16.39 2.17
N CYS A 372 -4.77 -15.06 2.05
CA CYS A 372 -5.53 -14.18 2.92
C CYS A 372 -7.02 -14.02 2.53
N PHE A 373 -7.47 -14.60 1.41
CA PHE A 373 -8.87 -14.49 0.98
C PHE A 373 -9.77 -15.52 1.68
N GLU A 374 -10.52 -15.06 2.69
CA GLU A 374 -11.49 -15.88 3.40
C GLU A 374 -12.69 -16.28 2.50
N GLY A 375 -13.18 -17.51 2.70
CA GLY A 375 -14.33 -18.06 1.99
C GLY A 375 -14.06 -18.49 0.54
N ILE A 376 -12.79 -18.61 0.11
CA ILE A 376 -12.41 -18.98 -1.26
C ILE A 376 -11.53 -20.23 -1.27
N LYS A 377 -11.83 -21.19 -2.14
CA LYS A 377 -10.96 -22.34 -2.40
C LYS A 377 -9.90 -21.97 -3.45
N LEU A 378 -8.65 -21.81 -3.02
CA LEU A 378 -7.53 -21.72 -3.95
C LEU A 378 -7.17 -23.11 -4.49
N ILE A 379 -6.85 -23.19 -5.77
CA ILE A 379 -6.33 -24.37 -6.44
C ILE A 379 -5.09 -23.96 -7.23
N THR A 380 -3.96 -24.63 -6.98
CA THR A 380 -2.71 -24.34 -7.67
C THR A 380 -2.64 -25.11 -8.99
N GLN A 381 -2.43 -24.38 -10.09
CA GLN A 381 -1.96 -24.94 -11.35
C GLN A 381 -0.42 -24.97 -11.28
N GLU A 382 0.17 -26.17 -11.15
CA GLU A 382 1.62 -26.33 -10.95
C GLU A 382 2.43 -25.93 -12.20
N SER A 383 1.88 -26.20 -13.39
CA SER A 383 2.41 -25.78 -14.70
C SER A 383 1.30 -25.07 -15.48
N THR A 384 1.56 -23.85 -15.95
CA THR A 384 0.57 -22.94 -16.56
C THR A 384 0.22 -23.31 -18.01
N LEU A 385 -0.32 -24.51 -18.23
CA LEU A 385 -0.62 -25.08 -19.54
C LEU A 385 -1.93 -24.55 -20.17
N GLY A 386 -2.18 -23.25 -20.09
CA GLY A 386 -3.37 -22.59 -20.65
C GLY A 386 -4.67 -22.73 -19.83
N THR A 387 -5.72 -22.08 -20.33
CA THR A 387 -7.01 -21.90 -19.62
C THR A 387 -7.83 -23.19 -19.55
N GLY A 388 -7.74 -24.07 -20.54
CA GLY A 388 -8.42 -25.37 -20.53
C GLY A 388 -7.87 -26.30 -19.45
N ASP A 389 -6.55 -26.29 -19.23
CA ASP A 389 -5.93 -27.05 -18.14
C ASP A 389 -6.29 -26.50 -16.75
N ALA A 390 -6.36 -25.17 -16.60
CA ALA A 390 -6.82 -24.56 -15.36
C ALA A 390 -8.23 -25.06 -14.96
N VAL A 391 -9.16 -25.15 -15.91
CA VAL A 391 -10.51 -25.69 -15.66
C VAL A 391 -10.48 -27.21 -15.43
N LYS A 392 -9.66 -27.99 -16.14
CA LYS A 392 -9.47 -29.44 -15.85
C LYS A 392 -9.00 -29.66 -14.41
N ILE A 393 -7.98 -28.92 -13.96
CA ILE A 393 -7.43 -29.02 -12.61
C ILE A 393 -8.49 -28.62 -11.57
N ALA A 394 -9.29 -27.58 -11.83
CA ALA A 394 -10.44 -27.25 -10.97
C ALA A 394 -11.44 -28.40 -10.89
N MET A 395 -11.96 -28.90 -12.02
CA MET A 395 -13.00 -29.94 -12.04
C MET A 395 -12.50 -31.25 -11.40
N ARG A 396 -11.23 -31.62 -11.58
CA ARG A 396 -10.62 -32.80 -10.91
C ARG A 396 -10.52 -32.64 -9.39
N ASN A 397 -10.33 -31.41 -8.91
CA ASN A 397 -10.27 -31.07 -7.48
C ASN A 397 -11.64 -30.72 -6.85
N LEU A 398 -12.71 -30.68 -7.65
CA LEU A 398 -14.07 -30.41 -7.22
C LEU A 398 -14.90 -31.67 -7.43
N LYS A 399 -15.03 -32.46 -6.36
CA LYS A 399 -16.02 -33.53 -6.25
C LYS A 399 -17.26 -32.92 -5.62
N GLU A 400 -18.41 -33.16 -6.24
CA GLU A 400 -19.73 -32.61 -5.88
C GLU A 400 -19.82 -31.07 -5.97
N LEU A 401 -20.63 -30.60 -6.93
CA LEU A 401 -21.09 -29.22 -7.12
C LEU A 401 -22.58 -29.27 -7.45
N SER A 402 -23.32 -28.20 -7.16
CA SER A 402 -24.79 -28.21 -7.09
C SER A 402 -25.50 -28.47 -8.44
N ASP A 403 -25.17 -27.73 -9.51
CA ASP A 403 -25.65 -27.97 -10.88
C ASP A 403 -24.88 -27.12 -11.91
N ILE A 404 -24.84 -25.80 -11.71
CA ILE A 404 -24.29 -24.84 -12.69
C ILE A 404 -22.89 -24.37 -12.27
N VAL A 405 -21.99 -24.29 -13.24
CA VAL A 405 -20.63 -23.74 -13.09
C VAL A 405 -20.48 -22.52 -13.98
N VAL A 406 -19.99 -21.42 -13.39
CA VAL A 406 -19.54 -20.21 -14.08
C VAL A 406 -18.02 -20.23 -14.13
N VAL A 407 -17.45 -20.06 -15.31
CA VAL A 407 -16.00 -19.87 -15.52
C VAL A 407 -15.78 -18.44 -16.00
N GLN A 408 -14.91 -17.70 -15.32
CA GLN A 408 -14.58 -16.30 -15.61
C GLN A 408 -13.07 -16.08 -15.44
N TYR A 409 -12.49 -15.21 -16.26
CA TYR A 409 -11.08 -14.84 -16.16
C TYR A 409 -10.87 -13.70 -15.14
N GLY A 410 -9.68 -13.65 -14.51
CA GLY A 410 -9.37 -12.68 -13.44
C GLY A 410 -9.04 -11.26 -13.92
N ASP A 411 -9.13 -11.01 -15.23
CA ASP A 411 -8.75 -9.78 -15.93
C ASP A 411 -9.92 -9.05 -16.60
N THR A 412 -11.16 -9.53 -16.41
CA THR A 412 -12.42 -8.90 -16.83
C THR A 412 -13.24 -8.41 -15.62
N PRO A 413 -12.76 -7.39 -14.87
CA PRO A 413 -13.35 -6.99 -13.59
C PRO A 413 -14.70 -6.30 -13.69
N LEU A 414 -15.03 -5.68 -14.83
CA LEU A 414 -16.25 -4.88 -14.97
C LEU A 414 -17.50 -5.72 -15.25
N ILE A 415 -17.35 -7.03 -15.52
CA ILE A 415 -18.43 -7.98 -15.78
C ILE A 415 -19.43 -8.02 -14.63
N LYS A 416 -20.71 -7.80 -14.97
CA LYS A 416 -21.78 -7.58 -14.01
C LYS A 416 -22.47 -8.87 -13.64
N SER A 417 -22.89 -8.99 -12.39
CA SER A 417 -23.70 -10.12 -11.92
C SER A 417 -25.01 -10.27 -12.72
N SER A 418 -25.59 -9.16 -13.18
CA SER A 418 -26.77 -9.17 -14.07
C SER A 418 -26.48 -9.80 -15.44
N THR A 419 -25.28 -9.60 -16.00
CA THR A 419 -24.84 -10.23 -17.26
C THR A 419 -24.60 -11.73 -17.09
N ILE A 420 -23.94 -12.15 -16.02
CA ILE A 420 -23.82 -13.59 -15.69
C ILE A 420 -25.21 -14.21 -15.44
N THR A 421 -26.13 -13.47 -14.80
CA THR A 421 -27.53 -13.91 -14.64
C THR A 421 -28.22 -14.13 -15.99
N LYS A 422 -28.05 -13.22 -16.98
CA LYS A 422 -28.56 -13.43 -18.36
C LYS A 422 -27.99 -14.72 -18.98
N MET A 423 -26.72 -15.04 -18.76
CA MET A 423 -26.10 -16.29 -19.25
C MET A 423 -26.70 -17.54 -18.59
N ILE A 424 -26.95 -17.49 -17.28
CA ILE A 424 -27.61 -18.58 -16.53
C ILE A 424 -29.04 -18.78 -17.06
N SER A 425 -29.80 -17.71 -17.32
CA SER A 425 -31.12 -17.80 -17.95
C SER A 425 -31.05 -18.32 -19.40
N CYS A 426 -30.00 -17.99 -20.15
CA CYS A 426 -29.76 -18.48 -21.50
C CYS A 426 -29.38 -19.97 -21.54
N LEU A 427 -28.79 -20.52 -20.48
CA LEU A 427 -28.44 -21.94 -20.39
C LEU A 427 -29.70 -22.82 -20.42
N GLY A 428 -30.67 -22.49 -19.56
CA GLY A 428 -31.98 -23.17 -19.50
C GLY A 428 -31.87 -24.70 -19.43
N GLU A 429 -32.73 -25.38 -20.19
CA GLU A 429 -32.66 -26.84 -20.40
C GLU A 429 -32.08 -27.22 -21.78
N SER A 430 -32.04 -26.27 -22.73
CA SER A 430 -31.72 -26.53 -24.14
C SER A 430 -30.26 -26.34 -24.52
N ASN A 431 -29.48 -25.55 -23.77
CA ASN A 431 -28.07 -25.31 -24.04
C ASN A 431 -27.19 -26.10 -23.07
N ALA A 432 -26.15 -26.75 -23.59
CA ALA A 432 -25.18 -27.44 -22.75
C ALA A 432 -24.14 -26.50 -22.13
N LEU A 433 -23.90 -25.38 -22.82
CA LEU A 433 -22.90 -24.36 -22.59
C LEU A 433 -23.43 -23.01 -23.14
N VAL A 434 -23.09 -21.91 -22.49
CA VAL A 434 -23.31 -20.53 -22.97
C VAL A 434 -22.01 -19.75 -22.85
N CYS A 435 -21.58 -19.09 -23.92
CA CYS A 435 -20.40 -18.22 -23.92
C CYS A 435 -20.82 -16.73 -23.91
N LEU A 436 -20.01 -15.87 -23.31
CA LEU A 436 -20.21 -14.42 -23.38
C LEU A 436 -19.41 -13.83 -24.54
N GLY A 437 -20.07 -13.04 -25.37
CA GLY A 437 -19.42 -12.23 -26.39
C GLY A 437 -19.74 -10.74 -26.27
N PHE A 438 -19.00 -9.92 -27.00
CA PHE A 438 -19.20 -8.48 -27.12
C PHE A 438 -18.81 -8.02 -28.52
N LYS A 439 -19.35 -6.89 -28.97
CA LYS A 439 -18.98 -6.30 -30.26
C LYS A 439 -17.67 -5.52 -30.11
N THR A 440 -16.75 -5.67 -31.07
CA THR A 440 -15.49 -4.91 -31.10
C THR A 440 -14.91 -4.86 -32.52
N ASN A 441 -13.99 -3.94 -32.75
CA ASN A 441 -13.07 -3.95 -33.90
C ASN A 441 -11.66 -4.45 -33.51
N ASN A 442 -11.40 -4.73 -32.23
CA ASN A 442 -10.09 -5.10 -31.72
C ASN A 442 -9.69 -6.52 -32.15
N LYS A 443 -8.83 -6.60 -33.17
CA LYS A 443 -8.33 -7.84 -33.78
C LYS A 443 -7.53 -8.76 -32.83
N GLY A 444 -7.28 -8.35 -31.58
CA GLY A 444 -6.64 -9.18 -30.55
C GLY A 444 -7.56 -10.23 -29.90
N TYR A 445 -8.87 -10.17 -30.09
CA TYR A 445 -9.83 -11.14 -29.51
C TYR A 445 -10.20 -12.27 -30.46
N GLY A 446 -10.37 -13.48 -29.91
CA GLY A 446 -10.96 -14.62 -30.63
C GLY A 446 -12.42 -14.36 -31.01
N ARG A 447 -12.85 -14.85 -32.17
CA ARG A 447 -14.15 -14.56 -32.81
C ARG A 447 -15.19 -15.64 -32.53
N LEU A 448 -16.38 -15.28 -32.09
CA LEU A 448 -17.54 -16.19 -31.99
C LEU A 448 -18.15 -16.40 -33.38
N ILE A 449 -18.17 -17.64 -33.88
CA ILE A 449 -18.80 -18.00 -35.16
C ILE A 449 -20.21 -18.52 -34.91
N ILE A 450 -21.23 -17.79 -35.35
CA ILE A 450 -22.65 -18.12 -35.15
C ILE A 450 -23.25 -18.63 -36.46
N GLU A 451 -23.93 -19.79 -36.41
CA GLU A 451 -24.75 -20.31 -37.49
C GLU A 451 -26.17 -20.59 -36.98
N ASN A 452 -27.20 -20.27 -37.77
CA ASN A 452 -28.60 -20.60 -37.49
C ASN A 452 -29.09 -20.18 -36.08
N GLY A 453 -28.47 -19.15 -35.48
CA GLY A 453 -28.78 -18.65 -34.14
C GLY A 453 -28.03 -19.32 -32.99
N SER A 454 -27.17 -20.31 -33.24
CA SER A 454 -26.35 -20.98 -32.21
C SER A 454 -24.85 -20.79 -32.45
N LEU A 455 -24.06 -20.86 -31.38
CA LEU A 455 -22.60 -20.73 -31.46
C LEU A 455 -21.99 -22.05 -31.99
N ARG A 456 -21.02 -21.96 -32.92
CA ARG A 456 -20.36 -23.11 -33.55
C ARG A 456 -18.95 -23.38 -33.05
N GLU A 457 -18.15 -22.33 -33.02
CA GLU A 457 -16.74 -22.36 -32.63
C GLU A 457 -16.30 -20.97 -32.19
N ILE A 458 -15.15 -20.90 -31.54
CA ILE A 458 -14.43 -19.67 -31.26
C ILE A 458 -13.09 -19.75 -31.99
N VAL A 459 -12.84 -18.83 -32.91
CA VAL A 459 -11.63 -18.81 -33.74
C VAL A 459 -10.63 -17.81 -33.16
N GLU A 460 -9.49 -18.30 -32.68
CA GLU A 460 -8.48 -17.45 -32.03
C GLU A 460 -7.89 -16.39 -32.96
N ALA A 461 -7.53 -15.24 -32.37
CA ALA A 461 -7.10 -14.03 -33.07
C ALA A 461 -5.97 -14.27 -34.09
N GLN A 462 -4.99 -15.12 -33.75
CA GLN A 462 -3.85 -15.45 -34.59
C GLN A 462 -4.22 -16.18 -35.90
N ASN A 463 -5.42 -16.77 -35.98
CA ASN A 463 -5.90 -17.52 -37.15
C ASN A 463 -6.88 -16.72 -38.03
N GLY A 464 -7.25 -15.49 -37.64
CA GLY A 464 -8.24 -14.67 -38.34
C GLY A 464 -7.71 -14.03 -39.63
N ARG A 465 -8.44 -14.17 -40.74
CA ARG A 465 -8.20 -13.37 -41.96
C ARG A 465 -8.79 -11.96 -41.84
N ASN A 466 -8.16 -11.01 -42.53
CA ASN A 466 -8.50 -9.60 -42.51
C ASN A 466 -9.92 -9.30 -43.03
N ASN A 467 -10.60 -8.44 -42.28
CA ASN A 467 -11.48 -7.36 -42.73
C ASN A 467 -11.47 -6.30 -41.61
N ASP A 468 -11.84 -5.06 -41.92
CA ASP A 468 -11.90 -3.93 -40.96
C ASP A 468 -13.32 -3.71 -40.41
N GLU A 469 -14.04 -4.82 -40.22
CA GLU A 469 -15.44 -4.86 -39.78
C GLU A 469 -15.55 -5.21 -38.29
N GLU A 470 -16.57 -4.67 -37.64
CA GLU A 470 -16.96 -5.03 -36.27
C GLU A 470 -17.37 -6.52 -36.21
N PHE A 471 -16.90 -7.25 -35.21
CA PHE A 471 -17.21 -8.67 -35.01
C PHE A 471 -17.57 -8.98 -33.56
N LEU A 472 -18.17 -10.16 -33.35
CA LEU A 472 -18.46 -10.66 -32.00
C LEU A 472 -17.22 -11.35 -31.42
N ALA A 473 -16.54 -10.68 -30.49
CA ALA A 473 -15.39 -11.18 -29.75
C ALA A 473 -15.81 -12.05 -28.56
N ASN A 474 -14.92 -12.95 -28.14
CA ASN A 474 -15.03 -13.76 -26.93
C ASN A 474 -14.61 -12.97 -25.69
N ALA A 475 -15.49 -12.87 -24.68
CA ALA A 475 -15.17 -12.26 -23.38
C ALA A 475 -14.46 -13.21 -22.40
N GLY A 476 -14.22 -14.47 -22.78
CA GLY A 476 -13.57 -15.47 -21.93
C GLY A 476 -14.45 -16.08 -20.83
N ILE A 477 -15.75 -15.75 -20.82
CA ILE A 477 -16.70 -16.19 -19.79
C ILE A 477 -17.63 -17.26 -20.34
N MET A 478 -17.83 -18.31 -19.55
CA MET A 478 -18.64 -19.47 -19.89
C MET A 478 -19.54 -19.88 -18.73
N VAL A 479 -20.77 -20.28 -19.04
CA VAL A 479 -21.71 -20.86 -18.09
C VAL A 479 -22.16 -22.22 -18.62
N ALA A 480 -22.06 -23.27 -17.81
CA ALA A 480 -22.39 -24.64 -18.21
C ALA A 480 -22.92 -25.44 -17.01
N ARG A 481 -23.56 -26.57 -17.29
CA ARG A 481 -23.87 -27.58 -16.25
C ARG A 481 -22.61 -28.36 -15.90
N GLU A 482 -22.44 -28.69 -14.62
CA GLU A 482 -21.29 -29.40 -14.03
C GLU A 482 -20.87 -30.60 -14.88
N LYS A 483 -21.84 -31.48 -15.15
CA LYS A 483 -21.64 -32.71 -15.92
C LYS A 483 -21.15 -32.42 -17.33
N ASN A 484 -21.80 -31.48 -18.03
CA ASN A 484 -21.45 -31.10 -19.40
C ASN A 484 -20.03 -30.52 -19.43
N LEU A 485 -19.72 -29.60 -18.52
CA LEU A 485 -18.40 -28.99 -18.40
C LEU A 485 -17.33 -30.07 -18.18
N ARG A 486 -17.56 -31.00 -17.25
CA ARG A 486 -16.66 -32.12 -16.93
C ARG A 486 -16.42 -33.04 -18.14
N GLU A 487 -17.48 -33.46 -18.82
CA GLU A 487 -17.40 -34.33 -20.01
C GLU A 487 -16.76 -33.64 -21.22
N LEU A 488 -16.81 -32.30 -21.30
CA LEU A 488 -16.25 -31.53 -22.39
C LEU A 488 -14.79 -31.10 -22.15
N VAL A 489 -14.40 -30.68 -20.94
CA VAL A 489 -13.01 -30.24 -20.69
C VAL A 489 -12.01 -31.39 -20.76
N GLU A 490 -12.38 -32.61 -20.35
CA GLU A 490 -11.51 -33.79 -20.47
C GLU A 490 -11.23 -34.18 -21.94
N LYS A 491 -12.05 -33.71 -22.90
CA LYS A 491 -11.84 -33.89 -24.35
C LYS A 491 -10.94 -32.81 -24.99
N ILE A 492 -10.54 -31.75 -24.27
CA ILE A 492 -9.66 -30.70 -24.82
C ILE A 492 -8.25 -31.28 -24.98
N GLU A 493 -7.72 -31.28 -26.20
CA GLU A 493 -6.36 -31.74 -26.52
C GLU A 493 -5.33 -30.62 -26.33
N CYS A 494 -4.04 -30.97 -26.29
CA CYS A 494 -2.96 -29.97 -26.17
C CYS A 494 -2.64 -29.40 -27.55
N ASN A 495 -2.51 -28.09 -27.68
CA ASN A 495 -2.11 -27.47 -28.93
C ASN A 495 -0.64 -27.81 -29.24
N ASN A 496 -0.38 -28.44 -30.38
CA ASN A 496 0.95 -28.92 -30.76
C ASN A 496 1.99 -27.82 -31.02
N GLN A 497 1.57 -26.56 -31.22
CA GLN A 497 2.47 -25.42 -31.44
C GLN A 497 2.71 -24.62 -30.17
N ALA A 498 1.65 -24.31 -29.42
CA ALA A 498 1.74 -23.48 -28.21
C ALA A 498 2.02 -24.28 -26.92
N HIS A 499 1.81 -25.60 -26.93
CA HIS A 499 1.85 -26.49 -25.75
C HIS A 499 0.87 -26.11 -24.62
N GLU A 500 -0.17 -25.34 -24.94
CA GLU A 500 -1.27 -24.96 -24.05
C GLU A 500 -2.56 -25.73 -24.41
N TYR A 501 -3.46 -25.88 -23.43
CA TYR A 501 -4.84 -26.32 -23.62
C TYR A 501 -5.75 -25.10 -23.63
N TYR A 502 -6.47 -24.84 -24.72
CA TYR A 502 -7.38 -23.69 -24.81
C TYR A 502 -8.78 -24.06 -24.33
N LEU A 503 -9.37 -23.20 -23.49
CA LEU A 503 -10.76 -23.42 -23.04
C LEU A 503 -11.77 -23.21 -24.18
N THR A 504 -11.45 -22.40 -25.18
CA THR A 504 -12.31 -22.06 -26.33
C THR A 504 -12.64 -23.25 -27.23
N ASP A 505 -11.74 -24.24 -27.33
CA ASP A 505 -11.96 -25.51 -28.04
C ASP A 505 -13.22 -26.26 -27.57
N ILE A 506 -13.64 -26.04 -26.31
CA ILE A 506 -14.81 -26.68 -25.70
C ILE A 506 -16.10 -26.46 -26.51
N VAL A 507 -16.22 -25.33 -27.22
CA VAL A 507 -17.36 -24.98 -28.06
C VAL A 507 -17.45 -25.91 -29.26
N ALA A 508 -16.35 -26.05 -30.01
CA ALA A 508 -16.28 -26.96 -31.16
C ALA A 508 -16.44 -28.44 -30.72
N ILE A 509 -15.94 -28.81 -29.54
CA ILE A 509 -16.12 -30.14 -28.95
C ILE A 509 -17.58 -30.41 -28.59
N ALA A 510 -18.30 -29.41 -28.03
CA ALA A 510 -19.72 -29.52 -27.70
C ALA A 510 -20.57 -29.71 -28.96
N VAL A 511 -20.32 -28.90 -29.99
CA VAL A 511 -21.04 -28.99 -31.28
C VAL A 511 -20.75 -30.31 -32.00
N LYS A 512 -19.49 -30.78 -32.00
CA LYS A 512 -19.13 -32.15 -32.49
C LYS A 512 -19.78 -33.26 -31.66
N SER A 513 -20.19 -32.99 -30.42
CA SER A 513 -20.94 -33.91 -29.55
C SER A 513 -22.47 -33.78 -29.73
N ASN A 514 -22.96 -33.07 -30.75
CA ASN A 514 -24.38 -32.74 -31.00
C ASN A 514 -25.06 -31.98 -29.85
N LEU A 515 -24.31 -31.23 -29.04
CA LEU A 515 -24.83 -30.37 -28.00
C LEU A 515 -25.05 -28.94 -28.52
N ASN A 516 -26.14 -28.29 -28.09
CA ASN A 516 -26.37 -26.89 -28.44
C ASN A 516 -25.54 -25.95 -27.57
N VAL A 517 -24.99 -24.89 -28.17
CA VAL A 517 -24.21 -23.86 -27.48
C VAL A 517 -24.86 -22.50 -27.69
N GLY A 518 -25.29 -21.89 -26.59
CA GLY A 518 -25.84 -20.54 -26.59
C GLY A 518 -24.76 -19.46 -26.50
N TYR A 519 -25.17 -18.22 -26.69
CA TYR A 519 -24.33 -17.06 -26.41
C TYR A 519 -25.16 -15.90 -25.85
N VAL A 520 -24.51 -15.00 -25.12
CA VAL A 520 -25.07 -13.71 -24.68
C VAL A 520 -24.15 -12.61 -25.17
N ILE A 521 -24.71 -11.45 -25.53
CA ILE A 521 -23.94 -10.25 -25.88
C ILE A 521 -23.95 -9.29 -24.69
N ALA A 522 -22.76 -8.77 -24.34
CA ALA A 522 -22.56 -7.66 -23.41
C ALA A 522 -21.94 -6.44 -24.12
N ASP A 523 -21.92 -5.31 -23.40
CA ASP A 523 -21.30 -4.06 -23.83
C ASP A 523 -19.75 -4.20 -23.85
N GLU A 524 -19.06 -3.50 -24.77
CA GLU A 524 -17.61 -3.64 -24.93
C GLU A 524 -16.84 -3.18 -23.68
N GLU A 525 -17.33 -2.11 -23.04
CA GLU A 525 -16.81 -1.55 -21.80
C GLU A 525 -16.92 -2.53 -20.61
N GLU A 526 -17.91 -3.42 -20.63
CA GLU A 526 -18.12 -4.43 -19.59
C GLU A 526 -17.22 -5.65 -19.81
N ALA A 527 -17.05 -6.06 -21.07
CA ALA A 527 -16.43 -7.33 -21.44
C ALA A 527 -14.92 -7.26 -21.76
N THR A 528 -14.36 -6.07 -21.95
CA THR A 528 -12.94 -5.89 -22.31
C THR A 528 -12.00 -6.35 -21.19
N GLY A 529 -11.16 -7.35 -21.50
CA GLY A 529 -10.04 -7.79 -20.66
C GLY A 529 -8.87 -6.81 -20.64
N ILE A 530 -8.32 -6.53 -19.46
CA ILE A 530 -7.41 -5.38 -19.22
C ILE A 530 -5.95 -5.81 -19.38
N ASN A 531 -5.39 -5.67 -20.57
CA ASN A 531 -4.06 -6.19 -20.93
C ASN A 531 -2.93 -5.25 -20.50
N ASN A 532 -3.11 -3.94 -20.62
CA ASN A 532 -2.06 -2.96 -20.36
C ASN A 532 -2.51 -1.78 -19.46
N ARG A 533 -1.62 -0.81 -19.24
CA ARG A 533 -1.87 0.36 -18.36
C ARG A 533 -2.93 1.34 -18.89
N ASN A 534 -3.09 1.45 -20.21
CA ASN A 534 -4.13 2.26 -20.82
C ASN A 534 -5.50 1.62 -20.59
N ASP A 535 -5.63 0.31 -20.86
CA ASP A 535 -6.87 -0.45 -20.61
C ASP A 535 -7.32 -0.33 -19.14
N LEU A 536 -6.36 -0.34 -18.21
CA LEU A 536 -6.63 -0.17 -16.77
C LEU A 536 -7.17 1.23 -16.43
N ALA A 537 -6.67 2.28 -17.09
CA ALA A 537 -7.16 3.65 -16.92
C ALA A 537 -8.54 3.84 -17.56
N THR A 538 -8.77 3.23 -18.73
CA THR A 538 -10.08 3.15 -19.39
C THR A 538 -11.11 2.44 -18.51
N ALA A 539 -10.72 1.33 -17.87
CA ALA A 539 -11.60 0.59 -16.97
C ALA A 539 -11.88 1.33 -15.64
N GLU A 540 -10.91 2.08 -15.10
CA GLU A 540 -11.15 3.01 -13.99
C GLU A 540 -12.19 4.08 -14.38
N PHE A 541 -12.05 4.66 -15.57
CA PHE A 541 -13.03 5.64 -16.07
C PHE A 541 -14.45 5.05 -16.16
N TYR A 542 -14.61 3.88 -16.79
CA TYR A 542 -15.92 3.24 -16.92
C TYR A 542 -16.50 2.78 -15.58
N PHE A 543 -15.67 2.27 -14.65
CA PHE A 543 -16.10 1.95 -13.29
C PHE A 543 -16.64 3.18 -12.54
N GLN A 544 -15.93 4.31 -12.58
CA GLN A 544 -16.37 5.54 -11.92
C GLN A 544 -17.63 6.12 -12.59
N GLU A 545 -17.75 6.01 -13.91
CA GLU A 545 -18.97 6.35 -14.65
C GLU A 545 -20.18 5.50 -14.25
N GLU A 546 -20.02 4.19 -14.09
CA GLU A 546 -21.09 3.32 -13.62
C GLU A 546 -21.45 3.61 -12.16
N LYS A 547 -20.46 3.80 -11.27
CA LYS A 547 -20.73 4.17 -9.87
C LYS A 547 -21.49 5.49 -9.76
N ARG A 548 -21.14 6.51 -10.55
CA ARG A 548 -21.91 7.76 -10.64
C ARG A 548 -23.38 7.49 -10.99
N LYS A 549 -23.62 6.80 -12.12
CA LYS A 549 -24.96 6.48 -12.62
C LYS A 549 -25.77 5.64 -11.62
N PHE A 550 -25.13 4.66 -10.97
CA PHE A 550 -25.74 3.85 -9.93
C PHE A 550 -26.23 4.70 -8.75
N PHE A 551 -25.40 5.60 -8.22
CA PHE A 551 -25.79 6.44 -7.09
C PHE A 551 -26.84 7.49 -7.46
N THR A 552 -26.74 8.16 -8.61
CA THR A 552 -27.77 9.11 -9.06
C THR A 552 -29.12 8.42 -9.29
N ASN A 553 -29.12 7.22 -9.88
CA ASN A 553 -30.34 6.43 -10.07
C ASN A 553 -30.91 5.86 -8.77
N SER A 554 -30.10 5.82 -7.70
CA SER A 554 -30.50 5.40 -6.34
C SER A 554 -30.92 6.58 -5.44
N GLY A 555 -31.10 7.79 -6.01
CA GLY A 555 -31.56 8.97 -5.28
C GLY A 555 -30.45 9.76 -4.55
N VAL A 556 -29.18 9.55 -4.87
CA VAL A 556 -28.06 10.36 -4.34
C VAL A 556 -27.79 11.55 -5.25
N THR A 557 -27.78 12.76 -4.69
CA THR A 557 -27.41 13.97 -5.43
C THR A 557 -25.89 14.13 -5.47
N LEU A 558 -25.28 14.03 -6.66
CA LEU A 558 -23.87 14.35 -6.87
C LEU A 558 -23.77 15.75 -7.52
N VAL A 559 -23.20 16.74 -6.81
CA VAL A 559 -23.24 18.16 -7.23
C VAL A 559 -22.34 18.46 -8.43
N ALA A 560 -21.19 17.78 -8.53
CA ALA A 560 -20.29 17.79 -9.70
C ALA A 560 -19.76 16.35 -9.88
N PRO A 561 -20.56 15.45 -10.49
CA PRO A 561 -20.34 14.01 -10.43
C PRO A 561 -18.93 13.59 -10.83
N GLU A 562 -18.38 14.17 -11.89
CA GLU A 562 -17.07 13.89 -12.47
C GLU A 562 -15.90 14.14 -11.50
N THR A 563 -16.11 14.93 -10.44
CA THR A 563 -15.13 15.19 -9.38
C THR A 563 -15.26 14.25 -8.18
N VAL A 564 -16.26 13.35 -8.16
CA VAL A 564 -16.49 12.39 -7.07
C VAL A 564 -15.94 11.03 -7.47
N PHE A 565 -15.12 10.45 -6.59
CA PHE A 565 -14.45 9.17 -6.78
C PHE A 565 -14.92 8.14 -5.76
N PHE A 566 -15.29 6.96 -6.24
CA PHE A 566 -15.86 5.87 -5.44
C PHE A 566 -14.89 4.69 -5.32
N SER A 567 -15.10 3.86 -4.29
CA SER A 567 -14.52 2.52 -4.20
C SER A 567 -15.56 1.46 -4.55
N LEU A 568 -15.09 0.25 -4.87
CA LEU A 568 -15.96 -0.90 -5.22
C LEU A 568 -17.05 -1.14 -4.18
N ASP A 569 -16.70 -1.06 -2.90
CA ASP A 569 -17.55 -1.35 -1.74
C ASP A 569 -18.28 -0.13 -1.15
N THR A 570 -18.10 1.07 -1.71
CA THR A 570 -18.77 2.28 -1.21
C THR A 570 -20.29 2.11 -1.24
N GLN A 571 -20.95 2.50 -0.14
CA GLN A 571 -22.42 2.50 0.03
C GLN A 571 -22.89 3.91 0.44
N ILE A 572 -23.98 4.38 -0.15
CA ILE A 572 -24.59 5.69 0.14
C ILE A 572 -26.11 5.55 0.13
N GLY A 573 -26.78 6.01 1.19
CA GLY A 573 -28.24 6.03 1.30
C GLY A 573 -28.88 7.17 0.50
N MET A 574 -30.17 6.99 0.18
CA MET A 574 -30.98 7.93 -0.60
C MET A 574 -31.03 9.34 0.01
N ASP A 575 -31.37 10.34 -0.80
CA ASP A 575 -31.46 11.76 -0.43
C ASP A 575 -30.15 12.41 0.08
N SER A 576 -29.05 11.66 0.08
CA SER A 576 -27.71 12.18 0.40
C SER A 576 -27.19 13.11 -0.69
N ILE A 577 -26.44 14.14 -0.30
CA ILE A 577 -25.85 15.15 -1.18
C ILE A 577 -24.34 15.10 -1.06
N VAL A 578 -23.64 14.80 -2.17
CA VAL A 578 -22.18 14.78 -2.25
C VAL A 578 -21.69 15.97 -3.07
N TYR A 579 -20.90 16.82 -2.43
CA TYR A 579 -20.31 18.01 -3.03
C TYR A 579 -19.03 17.69 -3.83
N PRO A 580 -18.46 18.65 -4.58
CA PRO A 580 -17.32 18.38 -5.47
C PRO A 580 -16.04 17.89 -4.77
N TYR A 581 -15.19 17.17 -5.52
CA TYR A 581 -13.86 16.68 -5.10
C TYR A 581 -13.88 15.74 -3.89
N VAL A 582 -14.92 14.92 -3.75
CA VAL A 582 -15.06 13.95 -2.66
C VAL A 582 -14.47 12.59 -3.05
N PHE A 583 -13.70 12.00 -2.13
CA PHE A 583 -13.01 10.73 -2.33
C PHE A 583 -13.50 9.68 -1.32
N PHE A 584 -14.24 8.69 -1.78
CA PHE A 584 -14.65 7.53 -1.00
C PHE A 584 -13.65 6.39 -1.18
N GLY A 585 -12.80 6.17 -0.18
CA GLY A 585 -11.94 5.00 -0.05
C GLY A 585 -12.72 3.73 0.33
N PRO A 586 -12.00 2.61 0.56
CA PRO A 586 -12.60 1.36 1.02
C PRO A 586 -13.34 1.51 2.35
N GLY A 587 -14.30 0.62 2.61
CA GLY A 587 -14.99 0.49 3.89
C GLY A 587 -15.90 1.68 4.25
N VAL A 588 -16.38 2.44 3.26
CA VAL A 588 -17.25 3.61 3.49
C VAL A 588 -18.74 3.25 3.35
N LYS A 589 -19.50 3.56 4.41
CA LYS A 589 -20.96 3.51 4.42
C LYS A 589 -21.53 4.86 4.84
N ILE A 590 -22.30 5.48 3.96
CA ILE A 590 -23.02 6.72 4.21
C ILE A 590 -24.52 6.38 4.32
N GLY A 591 -25.17 6.88 5.37
CA GLY A 591 -26.61 6.76 5.60
C GLY A 591 -27.46 7.55 4.59
N SER A 592 -28.75 7.68 4.86
CA SER A 592 -29.69 8.47 4.05
C SER A 592 -29.70 9.94 4.47
N GLY A 593 -29.93 10.86 3.53
CA GLY A 593 -30.01 12.30 3.78
C GLY A 593 -28.69 12.97 4.21
N VAL A 594 -27.55 12.29 4.10
CA VAL A 594 -26.24 12.79 4.56
C VAL A 594 -25.68 13.84 3.61
N ARG A 595 -25.11 14.92 4.14
CA ARG A 595 -24.45 15.97 3.35
C ARG A 595 -22.93 15.83 3.45
N VAL A 596 -22.28 15.39 2.39
CA VAL A 596 -20.82 15.22 2.30
C VAL A 596 -20.21 16.47 1.67
N GLY A 597 -19.62 17.36 2.49
CA GLY A 597 -18.99 18.60 2.04
C GLY A 597 -17.79 18.38 1.10
N PRO A 598 -17.43 19.38 0.29
CA PRO A 598 -16.41 19.23 -0.76
C PRO A 598 -15.01 19.00 -0.19
N PHE A 599 -14.15 18.39 -1.03
CA PHE A 599 -12.79 17.95 -0.69
C PHE A 599 -12.69 16.89 0.43
N ALA A 600 -13.83 16.37 0.93
CA ALA A 600 -13.82 15.34 1.96
C ALA A 600 -13.25 14.02 1.44
N LYS A 601 -12.36 13.40 2.25
CA LYS A 601 -11.95 12.01 2.06
C LYS A 601 -12.52 11.14 3.18
N CYS A 602 -13.35 10.17 2.80
CA CYS A 602 -13.89 9.15 3.72
C CYS A 602 -13.18 7.82 3.45
N GLU A 603 -12.78 7.09 4.50
CA GLU A 603 -12.15 5.76 4.39
C GLU A 603 -12.38 4.99 5.69
N ASN A 604 -12.76 3.71 5.62
CA ASN A 604 -13.07 2.83 6.76
C ASN A 604 -14.04 3.46 7.79
N THR A 605 -15.14 4.07 7.32
CA THR A 605 -16.06 4.83 8.19
C THR A 605 -17.53 4.58 7.86
N THR A 606 -18.35 4.49 8.90
CA THR A 606 -19.82 4.45 8.80
C THR A 606 -20.38 5.76 9.35
N ILE A 607 -21.26 6.40 8.58
CA ILE A 607 -21.84 7.71 8.89
C ILE A 607 -23.35 7.57 8.87
N GLY A 608 -24.00 7.88 10.01
CA GLY A 608 -25.44 7.71 10.18
C GLY A 608 -26.28 8.72 9.40
N ASP A 609 -27.58 8.44 9.32
CA ASP A 609 -28.56 9.23 8.56
C ASP A 609 -28.61 10.70 9.01
N GLY A 610 -28.86 11.61 8.06
CA GLY A 610 -28.99 13.06 8.29
C GLY A 610 -27.70 13.80 8.69
N ALA A 611 -26.57 13.10 8.83
CA ALA A 611 -25.30 13.71 9.23
C ALA A 611 -24.77 14.73 8.21
N ILE A 612 -23.88 15.62 8.67
CA ILE A 612 -23.20 16.61 7.82
C ILE A 612 -21.68 16.45 8.02
N ILE A 613 -20.97 16.15 6.94
CA ILE A 613 -19.51 16.17 6.90
C ILE A 613 -19.07 17.57 6.47
N ALA A 614 -18.35 18.27 7.34
CA ALA A 614 -17.80 19.58 7.01
C ALA A 614 -16.78 19.48 5.84
N PRO A 615 -16.62 20.53 5.03
CA PRO A 615 -15.60 20.55 3.99
C PRO A 615 -14.20 20.37 4.58
N SER A 616 -13.33 19.61 3.92
CA SER A 616 -11.97 19.34 4.42
C SER A 616 -10.93 20.39 4.03
N PHE A 617 -11.35 21.56 3.54
CA PHE A 617 -10.46 22.67 3.19
C PHE A 617 -10.52 23.79 4.23
N GLY A 618 -9.35 24.17 4.77
CA GLY A 618 -9.19 25.44 5.47
C GLY A 618 -8.99 26.56 4.46
N VAL A 619 -9.79 27.62 4.54
CA VAL A 619 -9.53 28.86 3.79
C VAL A 619 -8.61 29.73 4.64
N ASP A 620 -7.35 29.84 4.25
CA ASP A 620 -6.43 30.84 4.78
C ASP A 620 -6.05 31.83 3.67
N TRP A 621 -6.01 33.12 3.99
CA TRP A 621 -5.83 34.17 2.99
C TRP A 621 -4.36 34.29 2.60
N VAL A 622 -4.03 33.90 1.37
CA VAL A 622 -2.66 33.87 0.87
C VAL A 622 -2.01 35.26 0.95
N LYS A 623 -0.97 35.35 1.79
CA LYS A 623 0.08 36.36 1.63
C LYS A 623 1.45 35.68 1.72
N ASP A 624 2.30 35.98 0.74
CA ASP A 624 3.74 35.70 0.74
C ASP A 624 4.19 34.22 0.85
N ARG A 625 3.70 33.42 -0.11
CA ARG A 625 4.39 32.27 -0.74
C ARG A 625 5.11 31.27 0.19
N THR A 626 4.52 30.91 1.32
CA THR A 626 5.04 29.85 2.20
C THR A 626 3.95 28.78 2.41
N TYR A 627 4.20 27.54 1.98
CA TYR A 627 3.24 26.44 2.09
C TYR A 627 3.54 25.57 3.31
N THR A 628 2.56 25.43 4.20
CA THR A 628 2.49 24.39 5.24
C THR A 628 1.07 23.88 5.32
N SER A 629 0.87 22.58 5.07
CA SER A 629 -0.43 21.92 5.22
C SER A 629 -0.52 21.23 6.59
N SER A 630 -1.64 21.44 7.28
CA SER A 630 -1.94 20.80 8.57
C SER A 630 -3.43 20.45 8.64
N SER A 631 -3.79 19.26 8.13
CA SER A 631 -5.17 18.79 8.05
C SER A 631 -5.65 18.17 9.37
N TYR A 632 -6.21 19.00 10.26
CA TYR A 632 -7.01 18.52 11.39
C TYR A 632 -8.48 18.42 10.98
N GLY A 633 -8.97 17.20 10.73
CA GLY A 633 -10.38 16.96 10.44
C GLY A 633 -11.23 17.10 11.71
N MET A 634 -12.12 18.10 11.74
CA MET A 634 -13.00 18.35 12.89
C MET A 634 -14.36 17.66 12.67
N LEU A 635 -14.62 16.58 13.41
CA LEU A 635 -15.91 15.87 13.36
C LEU A 635 -16.95 16.57 14.25
N GLY A 636 -17.73 17.47 13.66
CA GLY A 636 -18.86 18.13 14.33
C GLY A 636 -20.09 17.21 14.42
N VAL A 637 -20.30 16.55 15.55
CA VAL A 637 -21.54 15.82 15.84
C VAL A 637 -22.55 16.81 16.44
N ASN A 638 -23.61 17.14 15.67
CA ASN A 638 -24.61 18.12 16.10
C ASN A 638 -25.83 17.41 16.72
N TYR A 639 -26.03 17.56 18.02
CA TYR A 639 -27.20 17.05 18.73
C TYR A 639 -28.30 18.12 18.78
N ASP A 640 -29.22 18.11 17.80
CA ASP A 640 -30.49 18.83 17.94
C ASP A 640 -31.63 18.16 17.16
N LEU A 641 -32.32 17.23 17.83
CA LEU A 641 -33.68 16.76 17.51
C LEU A 641 -34.22 15.99 18.73
N GLY A 642 -35.40 16.41 19.24
CA GLY A 642 -35.91 16.02 20.56
C GLY A 642 -36.49 14.61 20.68
N TYR A 643 -35.65 13.57 20.58
CA TYR A 643 -36.04 12.18 20.90
C TYR A 643 -35.14 11.56 21.97
N HIS A 644 -35.76 11.03 23.04
CA HIS A 644 -35.08 10.16 23.99
C HIS A 644 -34.77 8.82 23.32
N CYS A 645 -33.49 8.51 23.13
CA CYS A 645 -33.04 7.14 22.86
C CYS A 645 -32.01 6.74 23.93
N THR A 646 -32.31 5.65 24.64
CA THR A 646 -31.45 5.10 25.70
C THR A 646 -30.63 3.96 25.12
N ASP A 647 -29.45 4.25 24.58
CA ASP A 647 -28.38 3.25 24.46
C ASP A 647 -26.98 3.89 24.29
N SER A 648 -25.94 3.18 24.73
CA SER A 648 -24.61 3.76 24.93
C SER A 648 -23.71 3.74 23.68
N ILE A 649 -23.33 4.91 23.17
CA ILE A 649 -22.29 5.02 22.13
C ILE A 649 -20.90 4.87 22.77
N LYS A 650 -20.19 3.77 22.47
CA LYS A 650 -18.77 3.60 22.82
C LYS A 650 -17.86 4.22 21.76
N ILE A 651 -17.29 5.38 22.06
CA ILE A 651 -16.17 5.96 21.29
C ILE A 651 -14.85 5.51 21.94
N SER A 652 -13.94 4.92 21.16
CA SER A 652 -12.67 4.37 21.65
C SER A 652 -11.48 5.15 21.09
N PHE A 653 -10.66 5.72 21.98
CA PHE A 653 -9.45 6.47 21.60
C PHE A 653 -8.17 5.72 21.98
N GLY A 654 -7.15 5.81 21.11
CA GLY A 654 -5.79 5.33 21.39
C GLY A 654 -4.88 6.43 21.96
N PRO A 655 -3.73 6.07 22.56
CA PRO A 655 -2.92 6.99 23.36
C PRO A 655 -2.10 7.99 22.53
N ALA A 656 -1.81 9.20 23.03
CA ALA A 656 -2.39 9.88 24.20
C ALA A 656 -2.11 11.40 24.21
N VAL A 657 -3.11 12.19 24.61
CA VAL A 657 -2.94 13.26 25.61
C VAL A 657 -4.13 13.17 26.56
N LYS A 658 -3.88 13.23 27.87
CA LYS A 658 -4.89 13.03 28.92
C LYS A 658 -5.04 14.31 29.75
N LEU A 659 -6.02 15.14 29.42
CA LEU A 659 -6.34 16.33 30.22
C LEU A 659 -7.21 15.94 31.42
N VAL A 660 -6.56 15.76 32.58
CA VAL A 660 -7.23 15.74 33.88
C VAL A 660 -7.24 17.17 34.41
N MET A 661 -8.42 17.72 34.71
CA MET A 661 -8.50 19.00 35.41
C MET A 661 -8.13 18.83 36.89
N SER A 662 -7.10 19.54 37.32
CA SER A 662 -6.84 19.91 38.71
C SER A 662 -6.47 21.39 38.73
N GLU A 663 -6.76 22.08 39.84
CA GLU A 663 -6.84 23.54 39.89
C GLU A 663 -5.47 24.23 39.77
N GLY A 664 -5.37 25.30 38.97
CA GLY A 664 -4.26 26.26 39.06
C GLY A 664 -3.70 26.79 37.73
N ILE A 665 -4.21 27.95 37.30
CA ILE A 665 -3.55 29.00 36.48
C ILE A 665 -2.81 28.54 35.20
N LEU A 666 -3.33 28.94 34.04
CA LEU A 666 -2.72 28.72 32.72
C LEU A 666 -2.20 30.06 32.16
N ASP A 667 -0.90 30.12 31.88
CA ASP A 667 -0.24 31.30 31.27
C ASP A 667 -0.24 31.16 29.74
N ALA A 668 -0.72 32.18 29.02
CA ALA A 668 -1.07 32.10 27.61
C ALA A 668 -0.64 33.34 26.81
N GLY A 669 0.52 33.24 26.14
CA GLY A 669 0.96 34.25 25.18
C GLY A 669 0.11 34.22 23.90
N LEU A 670 -0.70 35.26 23.69
CA LEU A 670 -1.69 35.32 22.60
C LEU A 670 -1.37 36.46 21.62
N MET A 671 -1.00 36.12 20.38
CA MET A 671 -0.81 37.07 19.28
C MET A 671 -2.17 37.47 18.68
N THR A 672 -2.61 38.69 18.92
CA THR A 672 -3.83 39.25 18.32
C THR A 672 -3.56 39.90 16.96
N LYS A 673 -4.49 39.72 16.02
CA LYS A 673 -4.60 40.47 14.77
C LYS A 673 -5.99 41.08 14.69
N LEU A 674 -6.08 42.40 14.57
CA LEU A 674 -7.35 43.06 14.22
C LEU A 674 -7.60 42.88 12.71
N HIS A 675 -8.87 42.69 12.35
CA HIS A 675 -9.36 42.83 10.98
C HIS A 675 -10.58 43.78 11.00
N TYR A 676 -10.63 44.70 10.04
CA TYR A 676 -11.75 45.62 9.85
C TYR A 676 -12.75 45.04 8.84
N HIS A 677 -14.03 45.34 9.01
CA HIS A 677 -15.11 44.89 8.11
C HIS A 677 -15.39 45.89 6.99
N TYR A 678 -15.82 45.37 5.84
CA TYR A 678 -16.65 46.10 4.87
C TYR A 678 -18.01 45.39 4.74
N LYS A 679 -19.03 46.16 4.34
CA LYS A 679 -20.44 45.74 4.31
C LYS A 679 -20.85 45.36 2.89
N PHE A 680 -21.51 44.22 2.73
CA PHE A 680 -22.43 43.96 1.62
C PHE A 680 -23.85 43.92 2.18
N GLU A 681 -24.81 44.48 1.45
CA GLU A 681 -26.23 44.47 1.83
C GLU A 681 -27.00 43.36 1.09
N ASN A 682 -28.10 42.92 1.69
CA ASN A 682 -29.04 41.90 1.21
C ASN A 682 -28.47 40.47 1.04
N THR A 683 -28.53 39.69 2.13
CA THR A 683 -29.08 38.32 2.10
C THR A 683 -29.39 37.84 3.52
N ASP A 684 -30.53 37.17 3.72
CA ASP A 684 -31.00 36.71 5.04
C ASP A 684 -30.27 35.46 5.55
N ILE A 685 -29.02 35.64 5.98
CA ILE A 685 -28.25 34.61 6.68
C ILE A 685 -27.77 35.19 8.02
N THR A 686 -28.21 34.58 9.12
CA THR A 686 -27.82 34.99 10.48
C THR A 686 -26.65 34.13 10.99
N PRO A 687 -25.40 34.62 10.98
CA PRO A 687 -24.30 33.91 11.63
C PRO A 687 -24.43 34.07 13.15
N TYR A 688 -24.53 32.95 13.87
CA TYR A 688 -24.37 32.92 15.32
C TYR A 688 -22.95 32.45 15.69
N VAL A 689 -22.31 33.13 16.64
CA VAL A 689 -20.99 32.78 17.15
C VAL A 689 -21.10 32.47 18.64
N THR A 690 -20.77 31.25 19.02
CA THR A 690 -20.83 30.79 20.42
C THR A 690 -19.51 31.10 21.14
N PHE A 691 -19.55 31.96 22.15
CA PHE A 691 -18.39 32.28 23.00
C PHE A 691 -18.59 31.80 24.45
N GLY A 692 -17.56 31.14 25.00
CA GLY A 692 -17.40 30.92 26.44
C GLY A 692 -16.65 32.10 27.11
N ILE A 693 -16.85 32.31 28.42
CA ILE A 693 -16.58 33.60 29.08
C ILE A 693 -15.39 33.55 30.06
N GLY A 694 -14.56 34.62 30.05
CA GLY A 694 -13.63 34.99 31.12
C GLY A 694 -13.03 36.39 30.90
N GLY A 695 -13.07 37.29 31.89
CA GLY A 695 -12.56 38.69 31.80
C GLY A 695 -11.46 39.01 32.85
N VAL A 696 -11.16 40.25 33.27
CA VAL A 696 -11.87 41.56 33.18
C VAL A 696 -10.86 42.74 33.41
N ALA A 697 -11.18 43.98 32.94
CA ALA A 697 -10.66 45.31 33.39
C ALA A 697 -9.24 45.79 32.92
N LYS A 698 -8.93 47.10 32.73
CA LYS A 698 -9.73 48.37 32.72
C LYS A 698 -8.93 49.59 32.13
N ILE A 699 -9.58 50.44 31.30
CA ILE A 699 -9.70 51.95 31.33
C ILE A 699 -8.39 52.83 31.34
N PRO A 700 -8.31 54.07 30.75
CA PRO A 700 -9.38 55.02 30.31
C PRO A 700 -9.29 55.67 28.89
N LEU A 701 -10.44 56.23 28.45
CA LEU A 701 -10.73 57.54 27.76
C LEU A 701 -9.80 58.08 26.62
N LEU A 702 -10.27 58.78 25.58
CA LEU A 702 -11.29 59.85 25.51
C LEU A 702 -12.23 59.78 24.27
N GLU A 703 -13.12 60.77 24.14
CA GLU A 703 -14.33 60.80 23.29
C GLU A 703 -14.23 61.67 22.02
N ASN A 704 -15.22 61.53 21.13
CA ASN A 704 -15.56 62.39 19.96
C ASN A 704 -14.60 62.29 18.75
N GLN A 705 -15.04 62.34 17.48
CA GLN A 705 -16.27 62.89 16.89
C GLN A 705 -16.96 61.93 15.87
N GLY A 706 -18.02 62.43 15.22
CA GLY A 706 -18.83 61.75 14.19
C GLY A 706 -18.24 61.74 12.77
N PRO A 707 -19.09 61.51 11.74
CA PRO A 707 -18.67 60.96 10.46
C PRO A 707 -18.30 62.00 9.40
N ASP A 708 -17.49 61.57 8.42
CA ASP A 708 -17.74 61.83 7.00
C ASP A 708 -17.00 60.82 6.09
N VAL A 709 -17.25 60.88 4.79
CA VAL A 709 -16.84 59.89 3.75
C VAL A 709 -15.86 60.53 2.76
N GLU A 710 -14.84 59.81 2.28
CA GLU A 710 -14.46 59.69 0.85
C GLU A 710 -13.24 58.78 0.60
N GLU A 711 -12.92 58.54 -0.68
CA GLU A 711 -11.99 57.52 -1.18
C GLU A 711 -10.53 57.99 -1.25
N PHE A 712 -9.57 57.05 -1.31
CA PHE A 712 -8.71 56.79 -2.49
C PHE A 712 -7.49 55.91 -2.13
N PHE A 713 -7.21 54.90 -2.95
CA PHE A 713 -6.00 54.07 -2.84
C PHE A 713 -4.94 54.47 -3.87
N SER A 714 -3.74 54.81 -3.40
CA SER A 714 -2.49 54.38 -4.05
C SER A 714 -1.35 54.41 -3.03
N TYR A 715 -0.42 53.45 -3.11
CA TYR A 715 0.87 53.56 -2.40
C TYR A 715 1.98 52.85 -3.16
N GLN A 716 3.18 53.42 -3.08
CA GLN A 716 4.34 53.03 -3.88
C GLN A 716 5.40 52.31 -3.02
N ILE A 717 6.27 51.53 -3.66
CA ILE A 717 7.32 50.75 -3.01
C ILE A 717 8.43 51.65 -2.46
N GLY A 718 8.89 51.39 -1.24
CA GLY A 718 10.09 51.98 -0.65
C GLY A 718 10.73 51.03 0.36
N SER A 719 12.06 51.02 0.45
CA SER A 719 12.83 50.12 1.33
C SER A 719 13.87 50.87 2.16
N GLY A 720 14.20 50.35 3.35
CA GLY A 720 15.20 50.94 4.24
C GLY A 720 15.35 50.19 5.56
N ILE A 721 16.60 50.03 6.02
CA ILE A 721 16.97 49.40 7.30
C ILE A 721 17.77 50.43 8.11
N ASN A 722 17.59 50.48 9.44
CA ASN A 722 18.68 50.91 10.35
C ASN A 722 18.44 50.51 11.82
N LEU A 723 19.55 50.29 12.54
CA LEU A 723 19.64 50.07 13.99
C LEU A 723 21.04 50.51 14.48
N PRO A 724 21.18 51.15 15.66
CA PRO A 724 22.46 51.32 16.36
C PRO A 724 22.56 50.46 17.65
N LEU A 725 23.79 50.31 18.17
CA LEU A 725 24.12 49.52 19.37
C LEU A 725 24.62 50.40 20.53
N SER A 726 24.17 50.13 21.76
CA SER A 726 24.90 50.42 23.01
C SER A 726 24.30 49.58 24.16
N GLU A 727 25.16 48.95 24.99
CA GLU A 727 24.83 48.31 26.30
C GLU A 727 23.86 47.09 26.22
N ARG A 728 24.19 45.82 26.52
CA ARG A 728 25.16 45.13 27.42
C ARG A 728 25.01 45.51 28.90
N THR A 729 25.04 44.62 29.90
CA THR A 729 25.10 43.13 30.05
C THR A 729 24.81 42.85 31.54
N SER A 730 24.39 41.69 32.08
CA SER A 730 24.10 40.30 31.62
C SER A 730 23.24 39.64 32.75
N VAL A 731 22.90 38.35 32.88
CA VAL A 731 23.37 37.03 32.36
C VAL A 731 22.11 36.10 32.22
N PHE A 732 22.05 34.75 32.25
CA PHE A 732 22.97 33.62 32.52
C PHE A 732 22.49 32.38 31.72
N ALA A 733 23.39 31.40 31.50
CA ALA A 733 23.15 29.97 31.14
C ALA A 733 22.18 29.63 29.98
N GLY A 734 22.73 29.00 28.92
CA GLY A 734 21.96 28.39 27.83
C GLY A 734 22.62 28.64 26.47
N TYR A 735 23.36 27.66 25.94
CA TYR A 735 24.19 27.83 24.74
C TYR A 735 23.37 28.19 23.49
N LYS A 736 23.88 29.16 22.72
CA LYS A 736 23.33 29.60 21.44
C LYS A 736 24.38 29.41 20.35
N LEU A 737 24.08 28.60 19.33
CA LEU A 737 24.97 28.40 18.18
C LEU A 737 24.70 29.46 17.10
N GLN A 738 25.77 29.96 16.47
CA GLN A 738 25.69 30.90 15.35
C GLN A 738 25.60 30.18 14.00
N LYS A 739 25.31 30.97 12.96
CA LYS A 739 25.38 30.60 11.53
C LYS A 739 26.65 29.80 11.22
N PHE A 740 26.55 28.91 10.23
CA PHE A 740 27.64 28.68 9.29
C PHE A 740 27.20 28.96 7.85
N HIS A 741 28.16 29.35 7.02
CA HIS A 741 28.00 29.50 5.58
C HIS A 741 28.04 28.14 4.88
N GLU A 742 27.66 28.13 3.60
CA GLU A 742 28.12 27.12 2.66
C GLU A 742 29.66 27.02 2.70
N LEU A 743 30.17 25.80 2.84
CA LEU A 743 31.53 25.44 2.42
C LEU A 743 31.46 24.11 1.67
N SER A 744 32.25 24.03 0.61
CA SER A 744 32.31 22.88 -0.30
C SER A 744 33.30 21.81 0.18
N HIS A 745 33.32 20.69 -0.56
CA HIS A 745 34.09 19.46 -0.33
C HIS A 745 33.44 18.50 0.67
N GLY A 746 33.29 17.23 0.25
CA GLY A 746 32.50 16.22 0.96
C GLY A 746 33.34 15.17 1.69
N VAL A 747 32.70 14.45 2.61
CA VAL A 747 33.24 13.31 3.36
C VAL A 747 32.13 12.26 3.50
N GLU A 748 32.46 10.97 3.34
CA GLU A 748 31.55 9.86 3.60
C GLU A 748 31.34 9.63 5.10
N PHE A 749 30.15 9.21 5.52
CA PHE A 749 29.95 8.60 6.84
C PHE A 749 29.01 7.38 6.75
N GLY A 750 29.57 6.20 7.03
CA GLY A 750 28.81 4.98 7.25
C GLY A 750 28.44 4.81 8.74
N MET A 751 27.36 4.08 9.01
CA MET A 751 26.95 3.78 10.39
C MET A 751 27.65 2.53 10.93
N SER A 752 28.48 2.71 11.96
CA SER A 752 28.96 1.62 12.80
C SER A 752 27.95 1.31 13.92
N PHE A 753 27.46 0.07 13.98
CA PHE A 753 26.85 -0.46 15.20
C PHE A 753 27.95 -0.96 16.15
N ASN A 754 27.76 -0.81 17.46
CA ASN A 754 28.62 -1.41 18.48
C ASN A 754 27.72 -1.95 19.61
N LEU A 755 27.61 -3.28 19.62
CA LEU A 755 27.04 -4.18 20.65
C LEU A 755 25.88 -3.63 21.50
#